data_AF-A0AA41U9U6-F1
#
_entry.id   AF-A0AA41U9U6-F1
#
_cell.length_a   1.000
_cell.length_b   1.000
_cell.length_c   1.000
_cell.angle_alpha   90.00
_cell.angle_beta   90.00
_cell.angle_gamma   90.00
#
_symmetry.space_group_name_H-M   'P 1'
#
loop_
_entity.id
_entity.type
_entity.pdbx_description
1 polymer ?
#
loop_
_entity_poly.entity_id
_entity_poly.type
_entity_poly.pdbx_seq_one_letter_code
_entity_poly.pdbx_strand_id
1 'polypeptide(L)'
;MSPQTPAFLGTTPFKTLASLLVASTALTAAPALGQQVVEYDNVYNANAPIVLTDDAILHRSLFNGQPATQNGVISGGYDVTKTGEGHLFLNGANTYSGGTVVQEGVLWLGNDQALGTGDVTMAGGALFTDYGSARMISNNVELLDIGNRQHQFFLRANVTWNGDIFGDGRLQKDGEATLVLDGDNSYAGGTQLDWGVLKAMRATALGTGDLDFGDRGTLAVADSVTLANNITTGAVAARVSVGVDETATLSGRISGNAPLIKSGDGTLRLTGDADYTGATRVAAGELRIAGVNALGRGALVVDDGATLSFDGLAAAPQHTVGSLAGAGHINFDGRWMVTGGDNSDTEFSGTFSNFSQLTKVGLGTMTLSNDYLDLDDLGGPGRIIVNEGRLNVFSEIVNGVVIGRNSGVIGGMGNIEGLYAYDSSVISPGVLPGDAATMQAGDITFASTAFYEVDAHADGSSDRIEAELARLAGTVRVRAAAGDYADTTQYRILTVTDRFIEDNGVPTRFDGVTSDLFFLDASLSYDPNNVWLTLARNSRSFDQISGITPNQRAVAPVVEGLGAGNVLYDTIVSGTEAEGHAALDALSGEIHASVGTGLIEDSHHIRDTLLNRMRQPFSALVNGSFAALGYADDGELAPDAWTVTPWTQAFGGFQQFNSNGNASTLRQGTGGVLFGLDGTFENRFRVGIAGGVSGSRLSGDTGPSSIDVTSYHLAAYGAADLDALALRFGASYSWNTLASNRAIAFRSFADEASARYGAQTGQVFGEVGYKLAVGQVMVEPFAGLALVGVGADAFNESGGAAALSGGRLSQTSAFATLGIRGNWTVTASEAGILSLNAGIGWRHAFNGGPGRLELAFNAGGPAFQVSGVPLASDSLVLDAGLDYETANGLTLGVNYTGQLAGNAQSHAVKASLGFSF
;
A
#
# COMPACT_ATOMS: atom_id res chain seq x y z
N MET A 1 -1.20 38.62 21.07
CA MET A 1 0.00 39.45 21.27
C MET A 1 1.21 38.58 21.01
N SER A 2 1.98 39.00 20.00
CA SER A 2 3.28 38.55 19.48
C SER A 2 3.71 37.07 19.57
N PRO A 3 3.76 36.40 18.40
CA PRO A 3 4.55 35.19 18.15
C PRO A 3 5.95 35.54 17.62
N GLN A 4 6.90 34.62 17.81
CA GLN A 4 8.23 34.66 17.19
C GLN A 4 8.19 33.90 15.86
N THR A 5 8.52 34.58 14.77
CA THR A 5 8.91 34.01 13.47
C THR A 5 10.37 34.34 13.17
N PRO A 6 11.10 33.44 12.47
CA PRO A 6 12.44 33.67 11.96
C PRO A 6 12.40 34.23 10.53
N ALA A 7 13.38 35.05 10.12
CA ALA A 7 13.66 35.33 8.70
C ALA A 7 15.05 35.95 8.45
N PHE A 8 15.77 35.28 7.55
CA PHE A 8 16.64 35.74 6.44
C PHE A 8 17.06 37.23 6.25
N LEU A 9 18.31 37.36 5.78
CA LEU A 9 18.94 38.35 4.86
C LEU A 9 19.44 39.72 5.37
N GLY A 10 20.71 40.01 5.02
CA GLY A 10 21.37 41.34 5.02
C GLY A 10 22.90 41.23 5.10
N THR A 11 23.66 41.12 3.99
CA THR A 11 24.29 42.18 3.16
C THR A 11 25.42 43.02 3.79
N THR A 12 26.68 42.71 3.36
CA THR A 12 27.87 43.56 3.03
C THR A 12 28.50 44.48 4.11
N PRO A 13 29.77 45.01 3.99
CA PRO A 13 30.73 45.03 2.86
C PRO A 13 32.24 44.75 3.20
N PHE A 14 33.04 44.61 2.14
CA PHE A 14 34.49 44.81 2.00
C PHE A 14 35.33 45.17 3.24
N LYS A 15 36.30 44.29 3.56
CA LYS A 15 37.66 44.69 3.93
C LYS A 15 38.68 43.60 3.61
N THR A 16 39.64 44.00 2.78
CA THR A 16 41.05 43.56 2.69
C THR A 16 41.37 42.16 2.19
N LEU A 17 41.94 42.14 0.97
CA LEU A 17 42.95 41.19 0.52
C LEU A 17 43.97 40.91 1.64
N ALA A 18 43.85 39.79 2.33
CA ALA A 18 44.91 39.19 3.17
C ALA A 18 44.44 37.83 3.73
N SER A 19 44.17 36.85 2.86
CA SER A 19 44.02 35.45 3.27
C SER A 19 44.13 34.49 2.08
N LEU A 20 44.99 34.84 1.12
CA LEU A 20 45.51 33.93 0.08
C LEU A 20 46.91 33.48 0.49
N LEU A 21 47.06 32.99 1.71
CA LEU A 21 48.31 32.42 2.23
C LEU A 21 47.97 31.71 3.54
N VAL A 22 47.74 30.40 3.47
CA VAL A 22 47.93 29.34 4.50
C VAL A 22 47.07 28.14 4.05
N ALA A 23 47.60 27.41 3.07
CA ALA A 23 47.33 26.01 2.75
C ALA A 23 48.24 25.63 1.55
N SER A 24 49.54 25.78 1.75
CA SER A 24 50.59 25.39 0.80
C SER A 24 51.85 25.09 1.59
N THR A 25 51.76 24.07 2.43
CA THR A 25 52.92 23.50 3.14
C THR A 25 52.82 21.99 3.06
N ALA A 26 52.82 21.49 1.83
CA ALA A 26 53.15 20.10 1.48
C ALA A 26 53.30 20.00 -0.05
N LEU A 27 54.20 20.79 -0.65
CA LEU A 27 54.85 20.38 -1.90
C LEU A 27 56.07 21.25 -2.16
N THR A 28 57.07 20.63 -2.81
CA THR A 28 58.41 21.10 -3.15
C THR A 28 59.38 21.14 -1.97
N ALA A 29 59.87 19.96 -1.58
CA ALA A 29 61.31 19.87 -1.39
C ALA A 29 61.94 20.24 -2.75
N ALA A 30 62.49 21.44 -2.84
CA ALA A 30 63.41 21.75 -3.93
C ALA A 30 64.59 20.78 -3.81
N PRO A 31 65.06 20.15 -4.91
CA PRO A 31 66.24 19.31 -4.84
C PRO A 31 67.38 20.16 -4.28
N ALA A 32 68.15 19.57 -3.38
CA ALA A 32 69.40 20.16 -2.93
C ALA A 32 70.20 20.59 -4.18
N LEU A 33 70.69 21.83 -4.17
CA LEU A 33 71.47 22.43 -5.26
C LEU A 33 72.53 21.45 -5.80
N GLY A 34 72.21 20.79 -6.93
CA GLY A 34 73.09 19.80 -7.56
C GLY A 34 72.44 18.80 -8.53
N GLN A 35 71.15 18.50 -8.42
CA GLN A 35 70.45 17.53 -9.30
C GLN A 35 69.93 18.23 -10.57
N GLN A 36 70.36 17.82 -11.78
CA GLN A 36 69.69 18.24 -13.01
C GLN A 36 68.36 17.46 -13.10
N VAL A 37 67.29 18.03 -13.62
CA VAL A 37 66.04 17.28 -13.85
C VAL A 37 65.76 17.38 -15.33
N VAL A 38 65.51 16.24 -15.98
CA VAL A 38 65.19 16.19 -17.41
C VAL A 38 63.68 16.08 -17.58
N GLU A 39 63.05 17.15 -18.06
CA GLU A 39 61.63 17.13 -18.45
C GLU A 39 61.46 16.55 -19.85
N TYR A 40 60.68 15.48 -19.98
CA TYR A 40 60.32 14.89 -21.27
C TYR A 40 58.90 15.33 -21.68
N ASP A 41 58.78 16.55 -22.19
CA ASP A 41 57.48 17.21 -22.48
C ASP A 41 56.74 16.73 -23.74
N ASN A 42 57.24 15.74 -24.50
CA ASN A 42 56.66 15.37 -25.80
C ASN A 42 56.67 13.85 -26.09
N VAL A 43 56.29 13.00 -25.12
CA VAL A 43 56.14 11.55 -25.34
C VAL A 43 54.79 11.24 -26.02
N TYR A 44 54.63 11.67 -27.28
CA TYR A 44 53.50 11.24 -28.11
C TYR A 44 53.87 9.92 -28.79
N ASN A 45 53.38 8.80 -28.25
CA ASN A 45 53.60 7.44 -28.78
C ASN A 45 55.09 7.14 -29.09
N ALA A 46 55.96 7.27 -28.10
CA ALA A 46 57.37 6.98 -28.30
C ALA A 46 57.64 5.48 -28.24
N ASN A 47 58.17 4.93 -29.34
CA ASN A 47 58.65 3.55 -29.41
C ASN A 47 60.14 3.43 -29.10
N ALA A 48 60.85 4.57 -28.99
CA ALA A 48 62.28 4.59 -28.72
C ALA A 48 62.58 4.38 -27.23
N PRO A 49 63.67 3.66 -26.88
CA PRO A 49 64.16 3.58 -25.51
C PRO A 49 64.53 4.96 -24.93
N ILE A 50 64.34 5.14 -23.63
CA ILE A 50 64.79 6.31 -22.85
C ILE A 50 65.89 5.82 -21.88
N VAL A 51 67.03 6.51 -21.86
CA VAL A 51 68.10 6.25 -20.88
C VAL A 51 68.20 7.47 -19.97
N LEU A 52 67.88 7.28 -18.70
CA LEU A 52 67.91 8.31 -17.66
C LEU A 52 69.36 8.57 -17.24
N THR A 53 69.80 9.81 -17.45
CA THR A 53 71.09 10.32 -16.97
C THR A 53 70.96 11.24 -15.76
N ASP A 54 69.72 11.61 -15.42
CA ASP A 54 69.31 12.29 -14.19
C ASP A 54 67.83 11.97 -13.92
N ASP A 55 67.26 12.51 -12.82
CA ASP A 55 65.84 12.36 -12.49
C ASP A 55 64.95 12.88 -13.63
N ALA A 56 63.92 12.12 -13.99
CA ALA A 56 63.01 12.45 -15.07
C ALA A 56 61.62 12.80 -14.56
N ILE A 57 61.10 13.93 -15.03
CA ILE A 57 59.68 14.27 -14.90
C ILE A 57 58.99 13.90 -16.21
N LEU A 58 58.05 12.96 -16.11
CA LEU A 58 57.12 12.60 -17.17
C LEU A 58 55.80 13.33 -16.89
N HIS A 59 55.64 14.49 -17.52
CA HIS A 59 54.47 15.34 -17.39
C HIS A 59 53.62 15.32 -18.67
N ARG A 60 52.33 15.57 -18.52
CA ARG A 60 51.49 16.11 -19.60
C ARG A 60 50.92 17.45 -19.16
N SER A 61 51.49 18.56 -19.65
CA SER A 61 50.78 19.84 -19.68
C SER A 61 49.66 19.72 -20.72
N LEU A 62 48.44 20.11 -20.36
CA LEU A 62 47.25 20.01 -21.22
C LEU A 62 47.49 20.62 -22.62
N PHE A 63 47.85 19.80 -23.60
CA PHE A 63 47.60 20.06 -25.00
C PHE A 63 46.77 18.90 -25.56
N ASN A 64 45.48 19.16 -25.77
CA ASN A 64 44.47 18.35 -26.50
C ASN A 64 43.88 17.07 -25.86
N GLY A 65 44.13 16.77 -24.58
CA GLY A 65 43.37 15.74 -23.86
C GLY A 65 43.68 14.27 -24.20
N GLN A 66 44.54 13.98 -25.18
CA GLN A 66 44.93 12.61 -25.58
C GLN A 66 45.96 11.98 -24.62
N PRO A 67 45.89 10.67 -24.31
CA PRO A 67 46.83 10.00 -23.42
C PRO A 67 48.26 9.97 -23.99
N ALA A 68 49.27 10.03 -23.13
CA ALA A 68 50.67 9.83 -23.51
C ALA A 68 51.03 8.35 -23.44
N THR A 69 51.83 7.84 -24.39
CA THR A 69 52.23 6.42 -24.43
C THR A 69 53.72 6.28 -24.66
N GLN A 70 54.38 5.52 -23.79
CA GLN A 70 55.78 5.11 -23.89
C GLN A 70 55.84 3.59 -24.08
N ASN A 71 56.20 3.16 -25.30
CA ASN A 71 56.35 1.74 -25.66
C ASN A 71 57.80 1.26 -25.55
N GLY A 72 58.78 2.15 -25.69
CA GLY A 72 60.20 1.80 -25.53
C GLY A 72 60.60 1.65 -24.06
N VAL A 73 61.65 0.86 -23.80
CA VAL A 73 62.22 0.64 -22.46
C VAL A 73 62.81 1.94 -21.90
N ILE A 74 62.41 2.33 -20.69
CA ILE A 74 63.09 3.34 -19.86
C ILE A 74 64.13 2.62 -18.98
N SER A 75 65.34 3.14 -18.90
CA SER A 75 66.48 2.53 -18.16
C SER A 75 67.32 3.59 -17.46
N GLY A 76 68.12 3.24 -16.46
CA GLY A 76 69.02 4.16 -15.75
C GLY A 76 68.90 4.10 -14.22
N GLY A 77 69.67 4.91 -13.50
CA GLY A 77 69.73 4.84 -12.03
C GLY A 77 68.78 5.78 -11.27
N TYR A 78 67.96 6.55 -11.99
CA TYR A 78 67.26 7.73 -11.47
C TYR A 78 65.74 7.57 -11.41
N ASP A 79 65.07 8.51 -10.77
CA ASP A 79 63.63 8.47 -10.53
C ASP A 79 62.82 8.87 -11.77
N VAL A 80 61.61 8.31 -11.87
CA VAL A 80 60.58 8.70 -12.83
C VAL A 80 59.38 9.28 -12.10
N THR A 81 59.13 10.58 -12.27
CA THR A 81 57.97 11.25 -11.64
C THR A 81 56.86 11.49 -12.65
N LYS A 82 55.68 10.90 -12.41
CA LYS A 82 54.43 11.18 -13.12
C LYS A 82 53.69 12.36 -12.47
N THR A 83 53.54 13.45 -13.21
CA THR A 83 52.79 14.66 -12.79
C THR A 83 51.65 14.99 -13.76
N GLY A 84 50.79 15.94 -13.39
CA GLY A 84 49.64 16.40 -14.18
C GLY A 84 48.45 15.43 -14.21
N GLU A 85 47.23 15.94 -14.36
CA GLU A 85 45.99 15.16 -14.27
C GLU A 85 45.77 14.11 -15.38
N GLY A 86 46.58 14.12 -16.44
CA GLY A 86 46.44 13.23 -17.61
C GLY A 86 46.86 11.77 -17.39
N HIS A 87 46.58 10.93 -18.39
CA HIS A 87 46.98 9.51 -18.44
C HIS A 87 48.34 9.32 -19.13
N LEU A 88 49.21 8.50 -18.55
CA LEU A 88 50.47 8.02 -19.13
C LEU A 88 50.47 6.49 -19.20
N PHE A 89 50.74 5.91 -20.37
CA PHE A 89 50.88 4.47 -20.58
C PHE A 89 52.34 4.07 -20.64
N LEU A 90 52.77 3.17 -19.74
CA LEU A 90 54.08 2.55 -19.75
C LEU A 90 53.96 1.09 -20.19
N ASN A 91 54.23 0.83 -21.48
CA ASN A 91 54.10 -0.50 -22.08
C ASN A 91 55.44 -1.25 -22.17
N GLY A 92 56.56 -0.54 -22.02
CA GLY A 92 57.90 -1.13 -22.02
C GLY A 92 58.21 -1.94 -20.75
N ALA A 93 59.06 -2.95 -20.88
CA ALA A 93 59.69 -3.64 -19.75
C ALA A 93 60.83 -2.77 -19.20
N ASN A 94 60.52 -1.84 -18.31
CA ASN A 94 61.44 -0.81 -17.87
C ASN A 94 62.47 -1.35 -16.85
N THR A 95 63.68 -0.81 -16.88
CA THR A 95 64.82 -1.27 -16.07
C THR A 95 65.46 -0.16 -15.24
N TYR A 96 64.83 1.01 -15.13
CA TYR A 96 65.32 2.07 -14.26
C TYR A 96 65.18 1.68 -12.78
N SER A 97 66.16 2.06 -11.96
CA SER A 97 66.26 1.59 -10.57
C SER A 97 66.05 2.66 -9.50
N GLY A 98 65.91 3.94 -9.85
CA GLY A 98 65.70 5.01 -8.86
C GLY A 98 64.35 4.88 -8.17
N GLY A 99 63.29 4.74 -8.96
CA GLY A 99 61.92 4.58 -8.46
C GLY A 99 60.90 5.25 -9.35
N THR A 100 59.62 5.11 -9.01
CA THR A 100 58.51 5.81 -9.68
C THR A 100 57.71 6.64 -8.68
N VAL A 101 57.56 7.94 -8.89
CA VAL A 101 56.69 8.79 -8.08
C VAL A 101 55.43 9.13 -8.87
N VAL A 102 54.24 8.86 -8.32
CA VAL A 102 52.95 9.17 -8.96
C VAL A 102 52.25 10.29 -8.19
N GLN A 103 52.52 11.54 -8.58
CA GLN A 103 51.99 12.72 -7.90
C GLN A 103 50.54 13.04 -8.30
N GLU A 104 50.22 12.94 -9.59
CA GLU A 104 48.91 13.33 -10.12
C GLU A 104 48.52 12.49 -11.34
N GLY A 105 47.21 12.47 -11.64
CA GLY A 105 46.65 11.79 -12.81
C GLY A 105 46.77 10.27 -12.75
N VAL A 106 46.85 9.63 -13.92
CA VAL A 106 46.78 8.17 -14.03
C VAL A 106 48.04 7.62 -14.72
N LEU A 107 48.62 6.57 -14.14
CA LEU A 107 49.70 5.78 -14.73
C LEU A 107 49.19 4.38 -15.09
N TRP A 108 49.18 4.07 -16.38
CA TRP A 108 48.78 2.77 -16.92
C TRP A 108 49.95 1.82 -17.02
N LEU A 109 49.78 0.62 -16.48
CA LEU A 109 50.78 -0.45 -16.44
C LEU A 109 50.53 -1.44 -17.58
N GLY A 110 51.31 -1.31 -18.66
CA GLY A 110 51.23 -2.19 -19.83
C GLY A 110 52.18 -3.40 -19.80
N ASN A 111 53.01 -3.51 -18.77
CA ASN A 111 54.02 -4.56 -18.60
C ASN A 111 54.25 -4.88 -17.11
N ASP A 112 54.73 -6.08 -16.81
CA ASP A 112 55.12 -6.51 -15.45
C ASP A 112 56.22 -5.61 -14.85
N GLN A 113 57.09 -5.08 -15.70
CA GLN A 113 58.18 -4.17 -15.32
C GLN A 113 57.87 -2.71 -15.70
N ALA A 114 56.60 -2.33 -15.86
CA ALA A 114 56.23 -0.96 -16.27
C ALA A 114 56.78 0.12 -15.31
N LEU A 115 56.94 -0.20 -14.02
CA LEU A 115 57.38 0.73 -12.96
C LEU A 115 58.90 0.68 -12.68
N GLY A 116 59.67 0.01 -13.55
CA GLY A 116 61.10 -0.20 -13.31
C GLY A 116 61.35 -1.18 -12.17
N THR A 117 62.53 -1.10 -11.54
CA THR A 117 62.93 -2.01 -10.44
C THR A 117 63.01 -1.33 -9.07
N GLY A 118 62.85 0.00 -8.99
CA GLY A 118 62.85 0.75 -7.73
C GLY A 118 61.47 0.78 -7.06
N ASP A 119 61.38 1.45 -5.91
CA ASP A 119 60.12 1.61 -5.18
C ASP A 119 59.15 2.58 -5.90
N VAL A 120 57.87 2.48 -5.57
CA VAL A 120 56.81 3.33 -6.12
C VAL A 120 56.24 4.21 -5.00
N THR A 121 56.33 5.53 -5.12
CA THR A 121 55.69 6.46 -4.16
C THR A 121 54.39 7.01 -4.74
N MET A 122 53.28 6.68 -4.11
CA MET A 122 51.95 7.20 -4.43
C MET A 122 51.71 8.50 -3.67
N ALA A 123 51.74 9.63 -4.38
CA ALA A 123 51.67 10.98 -3.81
C ALA A 123 50.41 11.76 -4.25
N GLY A 124 49.41 11.08 -4.83
CA GLY A 124 48.13 11.69 -5.23
C GLY A 124 47.55 11.20 -6.55
N GLY A 125 48.31 10.48 -7.37
CA GLY A 125 47.80 9.86 -8.60
C GLY A 125 47.29 8.43 -8.41
N ALA A 126 46.97 7.77 -9.53
CA ALA A 126 46.37 6.44 -9.57
C ALA A 126 47.09 5.49 -10.53
N LEU A 127 47.02 4.18 -10.24
CA LEU A 127 47.56 3.11 -11.06
C LEU A 127 46.44 2.36 -11.78
N PHE A 128 46.59 2.17 -13.09
CA PHE A 128 45.57 1.55 -13.93
C PHE A 128 46.15 0.37 -14.74
N THR A 129 45.34 -0.66 -14.99
CA THR A 129 45.64 -1.68 -16.01
C THR A 129 44.52 -1.73 -17.04
N ASP A 130 44.86 -1.98 -18.31
CA ASP A 130 43.89 -2.22 -19.36
C ASP A 130 43.58 -3.72 -19.50
N TYR A 131 42.58 -4.04 -20.31
CA TYR A 131 42.27 -5.43 -20.67
C TYR A 131 43.48 -6.15 -21.25
N GLY A 132 43.74 -7.37 -20.79
CA GLY A 132 44.89 -8.15 -21.28
C GLY A 132 45.33 -9.26 -20.34
N SER A 133 46.57 -9.71 -20.50
CA SER A 133 47.19 -10.73 -19.67
C SER A 133 47.38 -10.25 -18.22
N ALA A 134 47.31 -11.20 -17.28
CA ALA A 134 47.61 -10.94 -15.89
C ALA A 134 49.04 -10.38 -15.72
N ARG A 135 49.22 -9.54 -14.71
CA ARG A 135 50.49 -8.88 -14.40
C ARG A 135 51.05 -9.37 -13.07
N MET A 136 52.36 -9.48 -13.00
CA MET A 136 53.09 -9.65 -11.74
C MET A 136 53.94 -8.41 -11.52
N ILE A 137 53.65 -7.66 -10.46
CA ILE A 137 54.37 -6.44 -10.11
C ILE A 137 55.16 -6.70 -8.83
N SER A 138 56.47 -6.45 -8.86
CA SER A 138 57.37 -6.76 -7.74
C SER A 138 57.86 -5.52 -6.97
N ASN A 139 57.47 -4.32 -7.41
CA ASN A 139 57.87 -3.07 -6.77
C ASN A 139 57.21 -2.93 -5.39
N ASN A 140 57.94 -2.43 -4.39
CA ASN A 140 57.31 -1.96 -3.16
C ASN A 140 56.57 -0.64 -3.44
N VAL A 141 55.56 -0.34 -2.63
CA VAL A 141 54.76 0.87 -2.75
C VAL A 141 54.69 1.61 -1.42
N GLU A 142 55.07 2.89 -1.43
CA GLU A 142 54.74 3.82 -0.36
C GLU A 142 53.44 4.55 -0.68
N LEU A 143 52.43 4.44 0.19
CA LEU A 143 51.21 5.24 0.15
C LEU A 143 51.35 6.45 1.09
N LEU A 144 51.49 7.65 0.54
CA LEU A 144 51.55 8.86 1.35
C LEU A 144 50.16 9.22 1.90
N ASP A 145 50.09 9.73 3.13
CA ASP A 145 48.86 10.37 3.61
C ASP A 145 48.73 11.76 2.96
N ILE A 146 47.65 11.91 2.21
CA ILE A 146 47.27 13.12 1.48
C ILE A 146 45.90 13.63 1.97
N GLY A 147 45.72 13.63 3.29
CA GLY A 147 44.50 14.10 3.94
C GLY A 147 43.34 13.12 3.75
N ASN A 148 43.59 11.83 3.95
CA ASN A 148 42.63 10.73 3.75
C ASN A 148 42.12 10.55 2.30
N ARG A 149 42.80 11.14 1.29
CA ARG A 149 42.53 10.79 -0.12
C ARG A 149 42.95 9.34 -0.40
N GLN A 150 42.20 8.69 -1.29
CA GLN A 150 42.43 7.32 -1.73
C GLN A 150 43.46 7.24 -2.85
N HIS A 151 44.38 6.27 -2.79
CA HIS A 151 45.25 5.89 -3.90
C HIS A 151 44.59 4.78 -4.71
N GLN A 152 44.04 5.14 -5.87
CA GLN A 152 43.22 4.23 -6.67
C GLN A 152 44.09 3.26 -7.48
N PHE A 153 43.77 1.98 -7.35
CA PHE A 153 44.27 0.88 -8.14
C PHE A 153 43.10 0.36 -8.98
N PHE A 154 42.94 0.91 -10.18
CA PHE A 154 41.84 0.58 -11.09
C PHE A 154 42.26 -0.50 -12.08
N LEU A 155 41.78 -1.72 -11.89
CA LEU A 155 42.31 -2.89 -12.61
C LEU A 155 41.29 -3.50 -13.57
N ARG A 156 41.68 -3.63 -14.85
CA ARG A 156 40.92 -4.37 -15.88
C ARG A 156 41.58 -5.68 -16.29
N ALA A 157 42.82 -5.92 -15.86
CA ALA A 157 43.48 -7.21 -15.89
C ALA A 157 43.94 -7.60 -14.48
N ASN A 158 43.98 -8.90 -14.20
CA ASN A 158 44.40 -9.39 -12.89
C ASN A 158 45.83 -8.97 -12.59
N VAL A 159 46.09 -8.51 -11.37
CA VAL A 159 47.43 -8.13 -10.91
C VAL A 159 47.77 -8.92 -9.66
N THR A 160 48.90 -9.60 -9.67
CA THR A 160 49.57 -10.07 -8.46
C THR A 160 50.64 -9.05 -8.06
N TRP A 161 50.47 -8.45 -6.89
CA TRP A 161 51.40 -7.51 -6.31
C TRP A 161 52.23 -8.22 -5.25
N ASN A 162 53.51 -8.45 -5.55
CA ASN A 162 54.45 -9.18 -4.69
C ASN A 162 55.25 -8.28 -3.76
N GLY A 163 55.43 -7.00 -4.11
CA GLY A 163 56.15 -6.05 -3.26
C GLY A 163 55.33 -5.60 -2.06
N ASP A 164 56.02 -5.12 -1.02
CA ASP A 164 55.37 -4.64 0.19
C ASP A 164 54.74 -3.26 -0.05
N ILE A 165 53.57 -3.02 0.53
CA ILE A 165 52.88 -1.73 0.55
C ILE A 165 52.96 -1.15 1.96
N PHE A 166 53.46 0.07 2.12
CA PHE A 166 53.69 0.73 3.41
C PHE A 166 53.27 2.21 3.37
N GLY A 167 53.33 2.90 4.51
CA GLY A 167 52.98 4.32 4.65
C GLY A 167 51.61 4.59 5.28
N ASP A 168 51.23 5.84 5.47
CA ASP A 168 50.01 6.20 6.21
C ASP A 168 48.77 6.37 5.31
N GLY A 169 48.94 6.31 3.99
CA GLY A 169 47.88 6.51 3.00
C GLY A 169 46.89 5.35 2.86
N ARG A 170 45.76 5.61 2.19
CA ARG A 170 44.65 4.66 1.98
C ARG A 170 44.70 4.03 0.58
N LEU A 171 44.61 2.71 0.50
CA LEU A 171 44.48 1.99 -0.77
C LEU A 171 43.01 1.95 -1.22
N GLN A 172 42.73 2.17 -2.50
CA GLN A 172 41.40 1.93 -3.08
C GLN A 172 41.51 0.93 -4.22
N LYS A 173 40.91 -0.25 -4.04
CA LYS A 173 40.76 -1.25 -5.10
C LYS A 173 39.49 -0.98 -5.89
N ASP A 174 39.66 -0.72 -7.18
CA ASP A 174 38.58 -0.50 -8.14
C ASP A 174 38.83 -1.29 -9.44
N GLY A 175 37.86 -1.31 -10.35
CA GLY A 175 37.86 -2.12 -11.57
C GLY A 175 37.51 -3.59 -11.32
N GLU A 176 37.05 -4.27 -12.37
CA GLU A 176 36.45 -5.62 -12.26
C GLU A 176 37.43 -6.76 -11.99
N ALA A 177 38.73 -6.54 -12.24
CA ALA A 177 39.73 -7.58 -12.13
C ALA A 177 40.17 -7.87 -10.68
N THR A 178 40.91 -8.96 -10.51
CA THR A 178 41.48 -9.38 -9.23
C THR A 178 42.80 -8.66 -8.94
N LEU A 179 42.92 -8.06 -7.75
CA LEU A 179 44.20 -7.68 -7.15
C LEU A 179 44.59 -8.73 -6.12
N VAL A 180 45.68 -9.46 -6.33
CA VAL A 180 46.27 -10.37 -5.35
C VAL A 180 47.38 -9.62 -4.61
N LEU A 181 47.26 -9.48 -3.29
CA LEU A 181 48.28 -8.90 -2.44
C LEU A 181 49.06 -10.02 -1.75
N ASP A 182 50.32 -10.16 -2.13
CA ASP A 182 51.25 -11.17 -1.61
C ASP A 182 52.37 -10.57 -0.73
N GLY A 183 52.50 -9.25 -0.64
CA GLY A 183 53.46 -8.58 0.24
C GLY A 183 53.07 -8.55 1.73
N ASP A 184 54.05 -8.29 2.59
CA ASP A 184 53.87 -8.04 4.03
C ASP A 184 53.53 -6.57 4.27
N ASN A 185 52.28 -6.20 4.00
CA ASN A 185 51.88 -4.79 3.94
C ASN A 185 51.72 -4.16 5.34
N SER A 186 52.14 -2.90 5.48
CA SER A 186 52.14 -2.16 6.76
C SER A 186 51.43 -0.81 6.70
N TYR A 187 50.72 -0.51 5.61
CA TYR A 187 50.06 0.78 5.48
C TYR A 187 48.91 0.97 6.48
N ALA A 188 48.81 2.17 7.06
CA ALA A 188 47.91 2.44 8.19
C ALA A 188 46.56 3.06 7.79
N GLY A 189 46.44 3.68 6.61
CA GLY A 189 45.23 4.38 6.16
C GLY A 189 44.05 3.49 5.77
N GLY A 190 44.24 2.17 5.75
CA GLY A 190 43.20 1.18 5.44
C GLY A 190 42.97 0.95 3.95
N THR A 191 41.96 0.14 3.64
CA THR A 191 41.62 -0.31 2.29
C THR A 191 40.16 -0.05 1.97
N GLN A 192 39.87 0.64 0.87
CA GLN A 192 38.56 0.68 0.24
C GLN A 192 38.48 -0.39 -0.85
N LEU A 193 37.42 -1.21 -0.84
CA LEU A 193 37.17 -2.23 -1.85
C LEU A 193 35.86 -1.95 -2.61
N ASP A 194 35.95 -1.23 -3.72
CA ASP A 194 34.78 -0.76 -4.48
C ASP A 194 34.31 -1.76 -5.53
N TRP A 195 35.23 -2.40 -6.25
CA TRP A 195 34.89 -3.33 -7.33
C TRP A 195 35.93 -4.45 -7.50
N GLY A 196 35.46 -5.58 -8.02
CA GLY A 196 36.29 -6.73 -8.39
C GLY A 196 36.68 -7.56 -7.18
N VAL A 197 37.78 -8.31 -7.30
CA VAL A 197 38.27 -9.17 -6.22
C VAL A 197 39.54 -8.60 -5.63
N LEU A 198 39.61 -8.52 -4.30
CA LEU A 198 40.85 -8.29 -3.55
C LEU A 198 41.22 -9.60 -2.87
N LYS A 199 42.33 -10.23 -3.28
CA LYS A 199 42.80 -11.49 -2.71
C LYS A 199 43.94 -11.24 -1.72
N ALA A 200 43.69 -11.50 -0.44
CA ALA A 200 44.69 -11.45 0.63
C ALA A 200 45.39 -12.81 0.75
N MET A 201 46.70 -12.84 0.50
CA MET A 201 47.51 -14.06 0.62
C MET A 201 48.21 -14.22 1.98
N ARG A 202 48.21 -13.16 2.81
CA ARG A 202 48.89 -13.09 4.10
C ARG A 202 48.05 -12.34 5.13
N ALA A 203 48.38 -12.50 6.42
CA ALA A 203 47.66 -11.87 7.54
C ALA A 203 47.70 -10.34 7.52
N THR A 204 48.78 -9.75 7.02
CA THR A 204 49.00 -8.30 6.91
C THR A 204 48.74 -7.77 5.51
N ALA A 205 48.22 -8.59 4.58
CA ALA A 205 48.06 -8.20 3.18
C ALA A 205 47.20 -6.93 2.98
N LEU A 206 46.33 -6.57 3.93
CA LEU A 206 45.49 -5.37 3.86
C LEU A 206 46.01 -4.18 4.68
N GLY A 207 47.27 -4.24 5.14
CA GLY A 207 47.83 -3.27 6.06
C GLY A 207 47.21 -3.38 7.46
N THR A 208 47.34 -2.32 8.27
CA THR A 208 46.86 -2.29 9.67
C THR A 208 45.56 -1.52 9.86
N GLY A 209 45.10 -0.78 8.85
CA GLY A 209 43.85 0.00 8.90
C GLY A 209 42.59 -0.83 8.62
N ASP A 210 41.44 -0.17 8.60
CA ASP A 210 40.14 -0.83 8.36
C ASP A 210 39.96 -1.22 6.88
N LEU A 211 39.12 -2.23 6.62
CA LEU A 211 38.61 -2.59 5.30
C LEU A 211 37.17 -2.12 5.15
N ASP A 212 36.92 -1.21 4.21
CA ASP A 212 35.59 -0.73 3.90
C ASP A 212 35.13 -1.30 2.55
N PHE A 213 33.99 -1.99 2.55
CA PHE A 213 33.35 -2.42 1.31
C PHE A 213 32.63 -1.25 0.65
N GLY A 214 32.88 -1.05 -0.64
CA GLY A 214 32.11 -0.14 -1.49
C GLY A 214 30.97 -0.85 -2.22
N ASP A 215 30.83 -0.60 -3.52
CA ASP A 215 29.66 -0.99 -4.29
C ASP A 215 29.57 -2.51 -4.59
N ARG A 216 30.59 -3.13 -5.18
CA ARG A 216 30.54 -4.50 -5.72
C ARG A 216 31.82 -5.31 -5.52
N GLY A 217 32.59 -4.97 -4.50
CA GLY A 217 33.83 -5.67 -4.18
C GLY A 217 33.64 -7.03 -3.50
N THR A 218 34.58 -7.95 -3.74
CA THR A 218 34.67 -9.26 -3.05
C THR A 218 36.06 -9.41 -2.44
N LEU A 219 36.12 -9.68 -1.15
CA LEU A 219 37.35 -10.08 -0.47
C LEU A 219 37.53 -11.60 -0.65
N ALA A 220 38.62 -12.02 -1.29
CA ALA A 220 39.06 -13.41 -1.29
C ALA A 220 40.18 -13.57 -0.26
N VAL A 221 40.12 -14.59 0.58
CA VAL A 221 41.14 -14.82 1.61
C VAL A 221 41.73 -16.21 1.41
N ALA A 222 43.06 -16.29 1.31
CA ALA A 222 43.76 -17.55 1.12
C ALA A 222 43.68 -18.45 2.37
N ASP A 223 44.03 -19.73 2.18
CA ASP A 223 44.05 -20.70 3.26
C ASP A 223 44.92 -20.27 4.45
N SER A 224 44.44 -20.58 5.65
CA SER A 224 45.11 -20.34 6.93
C SER A 224 45.42 -18.87 7.24
N VAL A 225 44.88 -17.91 6.47
CA VAL A 225 45.06 -16.48 6.71
C VAL A 225 44.07 -15.98 7.77
N THR A 226 44.59 -15.22 8.75
CA THR A 226 43.79 -14.47 9.72
C THR A 226 43.94 -12.97 9.46
N LEU A 227 42.86 -12.30 9.07
CA LEU A 227 42.84 -10.84 8.89
C LEU A 227 42.31 -10.17 10.16
N ALA A 228 43.14 -9.28 10.72
CA ALA A 228 42.83 -8.53 11.94
C ALA A 228 42.16 -7.17 11.68
N ASN A 229 42.05 -6.76 10.41
CA ASN A 229 41.42 -5.51 10.01
C ASN A 229 39.95 -5.48 10.46
N ASN A 230 39.48 -4.35 11.00
CA ASN A 230 38.04 -4.19 11.15
C ASN A 230 37.40 -4.06 9.77
N ILE A 231 36.16 -4.50 9.66
CA ILE A 231 35.40 -4.48 8.42
C ILE A 231 34.16 -3.62 8.62
N THR A 232 33.95 -2.68 7.71
CA THR A 232 32.68 -1.95 7.58
C THR A 232 31.94 -2.46 6.35
N THR A 233 30.75 -3.02 6.54
CA THR A 233 29.82 -3.27 5.43
C THR A 233 29.29 -1.91 4.94
N GLY A 234 29.47 -1.63 3.65
CA GLY A 234 29.14 -0.32 3.07
C GLY A 234 27.66 -0.17 2.72
N ALA A 235 27.37 0.51 1.60
CA ALA A 235 26.01 0.66 1.08
C ALA A 235 25.47 -0.63 0.44
N VAL A 236 26.35 -1.56 0.07
CA VAL A 236 26.04 -2.82 -0.61
C VAL A 236 26.70 -3.98 0.14
N ALA A 237 26.22 -5.19 -0.11
CA ALA A 237 26.64 -6.39 0.60
C ALA A 237 28.16 -6.64 0.53
N ALA A 238 28.77 -6.82 1.70
CA ALA A 238 30.15 -7.24 1.86
C ALA A 238 30.27 -8.73 1.50
N ARG A 239 31.00 -9.07 0.44
CA ARG A 239 31.22 -10.45 -0.01
C ARG A 239 32.60 -10.94 0.42
N VAL A 240 32.63 -12.06 1.12
CA VAL A 240 33.87 -12.73 1.51
C VAL A 240 33.87 -14.14 0.94
N SER A 241 34.88 -14.44 0.13
CA SER A 241 35.05 -15.72 -0.54
C SER A 241 36.25 -16.49 0.00
N VAL A 242 36.07 -17.78 0.27
CA VAL A 242 37.13 -18.70 0.66
C VAL A 242 37.12 -19.89 -0.30
N GLY A 243 38.28 -20.28 -0.82
CA GLY A 243 38.40 -21.35 -1.81
C GLY A 243 38.05 -22.72 -1.26
N VAL A 244 37.84 -23.70 -2.15
CA VAL A 244 37.57 -25.09 -1.78
C VAL A 244 38.66 -25.64 -0.86
N ASP A 245 38.26 -26.35 0.20
CA ASP A 245 39.14 -26.91 1.23
C ASP A 245 40.05 -25.90 1.96
N GLU A 246 39.84 -24.60 1.75
CA GLU A 246 40.57 -23.53 2.46
C GLU A 246 39.79 -23.07 3.70
N THR A 247 40.51 -22.62 4.73
CA THR A 247 39.95 -21.96 5.91
C THR A 247 40.56 -20.59 6.13
N ALA A 248 39.74 -19.55 6.17
CA ALA A 248 40.16 -18.18 6.49
C ALA A 248 39.51 -17.70 7.80
N THR A 249 40.19 -16.82 8.54
CA THR A 249 39.64 -16.20 9.75
C THR A 249 39.56 -14.67 9.62
N LEU A 250 38.42 -14.09 10.00
CA LEU A 250 38.28 -12.67 10.26
C LEU A 250 38.21 -12.44 11.77
N SER A 251 39.22 -11.76 12.32
CA SER A 251 39.33 -11.51 13.76
C SER A 251 39.05 -10.07 14.18
N GLY A 252 39.06 -9.13 13.23
CA GLY A 252 38.62 -7.76 13.48
C GLY A 252 37.10 -7.64 13.66
N ARG A 253 36.66 -6.49 14.19
CA ARG A 253 35.23 -6.18 14.36
C ARG A 253 34.55 -6.01 13.00
N ILE A 254 33.33 -6.51 12.84
CA ILE A 254 32.50 -6.28 11.64
C ILE A 254 31.34 -5.35 12.01
N SER A 255 31.16 -4.25 11.28
CA SER A 255 30.11 -3.26 11.52
C SER A 255 29.44 -2.82 10.22
N GLY A 256 28.36 -2.03 10.28
CA GLY A 256 27.68 -1.49 9.10
C GLY A 256 26.22 -1.95 8.96
N ASN A 257 25.55 -1.55 7.87
CA ASN A 257 24.12 -1.82 7.66
C ASN A 257 23.83 -2.77 6.50
N ALA A 258 24.77 -2.96 5.57
CA ALA A 258 24.59 -3.87 4.45
C ALA A 258 24.86 -5.34 4.82
N PRO A 259 24.35 -6.30 4.03
CA PRO A 259 24.53 -7.72 4.31
C PRO A 259 25.99 -8.17 4.31
N LEU A 260 26.30 -9.18 5.13
CA LEU A 260 27.51 -9.99 5.00
C LEU A 260 27.17 -11.26 4.20
N ILE A 261 27.88 -11.51 3.11
CA ILE A 261 27.71 -12.69 2.26
C ILE A 261 28.98 -13.52 2.30
N LYS A 262 28.88 -14.74 2.83
CA LYS A 262 29.90 -15.79 2.69
C LYS A 262 29.69 -16.53 1.38
N SER A 263 30.67 -16.49 0.48
CA SER A 263 30.73 -17.24 -0.79
C SER A 263 31.94 -18.19 -0.85
N GLY A 264 32.02 -18.98 -1.93
CA GLY A 264 33.06 -19.98 -2.11
C GLY A 264 32.92 -21.19 -1.18
N ASP A 265 33.47 -22.34 -1.59
CA ASP A 265 33.16 -23.63 -0.96
C ASP A 265 33.94 -23.89 0.34
N GLY A 266 34.92 -23.04 0.69
CA GLY A 266 35.70 -23.17 1.92
C GLY A 266 35.01 -22.69 3.18
N THR A 267 35.77 -22.67 4.28
CA THR A 267 35.31 -22.22 5.60
C THR A 267 35.74 -20.78 5.88
N LEU A 268 34.78 -19.90 6.18
CA LEU A 268 35.06 -18.60 6.79
C LEU A 268 34.78 -18.67 8.28
N ARG A 269 35.80 -18.42 9.10
CA ARG A 269 35.69 -18.39 10.55
C ARG A 269 35.62 -16.95 11.06
N LEU A 270 34.59 -16.62 11.83
CA LEU A 270 34.44 -15.29 12.44
C LEU A 270 34.76 -15.37 13.94
N THR A 271 35.74 -14.58 14.40
CA THR A 271 36.10 -14.51 15.84
C THR A 271 35.91 -13.12 16.45
N GLY A 272 35.91 -12.06 15.64
CA GLY A 272 35.65 -10.70 16.10
C GLY A 272 34.16 -10.42 16.33
N ASP A 273 33.86 -9.37 17.11
CA ASP A 273 32.47 -8.95 17.34
C ASP A 273 31.81 -8.43 16.05
N ALA A 274 30.52 -8.75 15.86
CA ALA A 274 29.71 -8.38 14.72
C ALA A 274 28.54 -7.48 15.13
N ASP A 275 28.68 -6.18 14.90
CA ASP A 275 27.66 -5.16 15.19
C ASP A 275 26.90 -4.71 13.94
N TYR A 276 27.08 -5.40 12.81
CA TYR A 276 26.34 -5.08 11.60
C TYR A 276 24.86 -5.48 11.73
N THR A 277 23.98 -4.64 11.18
CA THR A 277 22.52 -4.84 11.25
C THR A 277 21.95 -5.49 9.98
N GLY A 278 22.73 -5.53 8.91
CA GLY A 278 22.36 -6.20 7.67
C GLY A 278 22.23 -7.72 7.82
N ALA A 279 21.63 -8.36 6.80
CA ALA A 279 21.47 -9.81 6.81
C ALA A 279 22.81 -10.54 6.75
N THR A 280 22.88 -11.73 7.35
CA THR A 280 23.96 -12.69 7.10
C THR A 280 23.47 -13.72 6.10
N ARG A 281 24.15 -13.87 4.96
CA ARG A 281 23.86 -14.92 3.98
C ARG A 281 25.06 -15.85 3.84
N VAL A 282 24.85 -17.14 4.09
CA VAL A 282 25.80 -18.20 3.74
C VAL A 282 25.37 -18.73 2.38
N ALA A 283 26.04 -18.28 1.32
CA ALA A 283 25.70 -18.63 -0.05
C ALA A 283 26.39 -19.91 -0.55
N ALA A 284 27.55 -20.26 0.02
CA ALA A 284 28.28 -21.49 -0.26
C ALA A 284 29.30 -21.79 0.85
N GLY A 285 29.70 -23.07 0.94
CA GLY A 285 30.67 -23.55 1.92
C GLY A 285 30.18 -23.39 3.36
N GLU A 286 31.12 -23.14 4.28
CA GLU A 286 30.83 -23.03 5.71
C GLU A 286 31.09 -21.61 6.24
N LEU A 287 30.14 -21.06 7.00
CA LEU A 287 30.37 -19.95 7.92
C LEU A 287 30.46 -20.53 9.34
N ARG A 288 31.63 -20.40 9.97
CA ARG A 288 31.91 -20.91 11.32
C ARG A 288 32.00 -19.77 12.32
N ILE A 289 31.06 -19.71 13.25
CA ILE A 289 31.00 -18.69 14.32
C ILE A 289 31.85 -19.16 15.50
N ALA A 290 32.99 -18.51 15.69
CA ALA A 290 33.99 -18.83 16.71
C ALA A 290 34.28 -17.66 17.69
N GLY A 291 33.50 -16.57 17.61
CA GLY A 291 33.40 -15.53 18.63
C GLY A 291 31.98 -15.39 19.18
N VAL A 292 31.83 -14.99 20.45
CA VAL A 292 30.54 -14.97 21.17
C VAL A 292 29.52 -14.03 20.50
N ASN A 293 29.96 -12.87 20.01
CA ASN A 293 29.11 -11.93 19.27
C ASN A 293 29.46 -11.87 17.79
N ALA A 294 30.05 -12.92 17.22
CA ALA A 294 30.57 -12.89 15.85
C ALA A 294 29.49 -13.08 14.75
N LEU A 295 28.22 -13.26 15.14
CA LEU A 295 27.07 -13.32 14.23
C LEU A 295 26.21 -12.07 14.41
N GLY A 296 25.96 -11.34 13.32
CA GLY A 296 25.11 -10.15 13.32
C GLY A 296 23.64 -10.46 13.65
N ARG A 297 22.89 -9.43 14.04
CA ARG A 297 21.49 -9.56 14.51
C ARG A 297 20.44 -9.43 13.41
N GLY A 298 20.83 -9.18 12.16
CA GLY A 298 19.92 -9.13 11.02
C GLY A 298 19.33 -10.50 10.66
N ALA A 299 18.60 -10.57 9.55
CA ALA A 299 18.11 -11.84 9.00
C ALA A 299 19.27 -12.80 8.71
N LEU A 300 19.05 -14.10 8.93
CA LEU A 300 19.98 -15.18 8.62
C LEU A 300 19.41 -16.02 7.48
N VAL A 301 20.17 -16.15 6.38
CA VAL A 301 19.84 -17.00 5.24
C VAL A 301 20.98 -17.99 5.02
N VAL A 302 20.67 -19.29 5.06
CA VAL A 302 21.63 -20.35 4.72
C VAL A 302 21.13 -21.04 3.46
N ASP A 303 21.82 -20.82 2.34
CA ASP A 303 21.41 -21.35 1.04
C ASP A 303 21.62 -22.88 0.98
N ASP A 304 20.96 -23.53 0.01
CA ASP A 304 21.09 -24.97 -0.21
C ASP A 304 22.57 -25.38 -0.39
N GLY A 305 22.96 -26.49 0.24
CA GLY A 305 24.34 -26.99 0.25
C GLY A 305 25.34 -26.18 1.09
N ALA A 306 24.94 -25.05 1.70
CA ALA A 306 25.78 -24.27 2.60
C ALA A 306 25.57 -24.66 4.08
N THR A 307 26.56 -24.37 4.92
CA THR A 307 26.54 -24.68 6.36
C THR A 307 26.81 -23.45 7.21
N LEU A 308 25.97 -23.20 8.22
CA LEU A 308 26.34 -22.39 9.39
C LEU A 308 26.72 -23.32 10.54
N SER A 309 27.86 -23.08 11.18
CA SER A 309 28.29 -23.82 12.36
C SER A 309 28.76 -22.90 13.47
N PHE A 310 28.80 -23.43 14.69
CA PHE A 310 29.40 -22.76 15.84
C PHE A 310 30.56 -23.61 16.38
N ASP A 311 31.65 -22.99 16.82
CA ASP A 311 32.86 -23.68 17.29
C ASP A 311 33.49 -22.97 18.49
N GLY A 312 33.75 -23.71 19.58
CA GLY A 312 34.68 -23.30 20.64
C GLY A 312 34.24 -22.13 21.54
N LEU A 313 32.98 -21.66 21.46
CA LEU A 313 32.52 -20.57 22.35
C LEU A 313 32.19 -21.12 23.74
N ALA A 314 32.97 -20.72 24.74
CA ALA A 314 32.67 -21.01 26.15
C ALA A 314 31.35 -20.35 26.58
N ALA A 315 30.44 -21.14 27.17
CA ALA A 315 29.28 -20.73 27.97
C ALA A 315 28.40 -19.56 27.47
N ALA A 316 28.35 -19.28 26.17
CA ALA A 316 27.35 -18.39 25.58
C ALA A 316 26.09 -19.21 25.26
N PRO A 317 24.99 -19.06 26.02
CA PRO A 317 23.83 -19.92 25.83
C PRO A 317 23.01 -19.54 24.59
N GLN A 318 23.07 -18.30 24.09
CA GLN A 318 22.11 -17.78 23.11
C GLN A 318 22.73 -16.91 22.00
N HIS A 319 22.38 -17.22 20.75
CA HIS A 319 22.51 -16.34 19.59
C HIS A 319 21.14 -15.77 19.18
N THR A 320 21.11 -14.60 18.55
CA THR A 320 19.85 -13.97 18.13
C THR A 320 19.99 -13.37 16.74
N VAL A 321 19.07 -13.75 15.86
CA VAL A 321 18.96 -13.27 14.48
C VAL A 321 17.56 -12.67 14.28
N GLY A 322 17.43 -11.77 13.31
CA GLY A 322 16.16 -11.09 13.01
C GLY A 322 15.09 -12.09 12.55
N SER A 323 15.48 -12.96 11.62
CA SER A 323 14.67 -14.04 11.05
C SER A 323 15.58 -15.14 10.51
N LEU A 324 15.02 -16.31 10.20
CA LEU A 324 15.75 -17.47 9.69
C LEU A 324 15.05 -18.00 8.42
N ALA A 325 15.81 -18.15 7.33
CA ALA A 325 15.33 -18.69 6.07
C ALA A 325 16.42 -19.49 5.32
N GLY A 326 16.01 -20.20 4.26
CA GLY A 326 16.91 -20.94 3.37
C GLY A 326 16.81 -22.46 3.50
N ALA A 327 17.69 -23.17 2.81
CA ALA A 327 17.64 -24.63 2.63
C ALA A 327 18.91 -25.36 3.10
N GLY A 328 19.89 -24.63 3.64
CA GLY A 328 21.17 -25.20 4.07
C GLY A 328 21.14 -25.84 5.45
N HIS A 329 22.32 -26.24 5.92
CA HIS A 329 22.49 -26.89 7.21
C HIS A 329 22.88 -25.90 8.31
N ILE A 330 22.30 -26.02 9.50
CA ILE A 330 22.78 -25.30 10.69
C ILE A 330 23.16 -26.29 11.79
N ASN A 331 24.45 -26.31 12.12
CA ASN A 331 24.99 -27.06 13.26
C ASN A 331 25.18 -26.12 14.45
N PHE A 332 24.39 -26.31 15.50
CA PHE A 332 24.35 -25.40 16.65
C PHE A 332 25.43 -25.65 17.69
N ASP A 333 26.16 -26.78 17.65
CA ASP A 333 27.20 -27.12 18.64
C ASP A 333 26.69 -26.97 20.11
N GLY A 334 25.46 -27.44 20.36
CA GLY A 334 24.80 -27.42 21.66
C GLY A 334 24.21 -26.06 22.08
N ARG A 335 24.09 -25.07 21.20
CA ARG A 335 23.67 -23.69 21.53
C ARG A 335 22.19 -23.40 21.35
N TRP A 336 21.72 -22.26 21.89
CA TRP A 336 20.39 -21.71 21.63
C TRP A 336 20.42 -20.66 20.53
N MET A 337 19.34 -20.58 19.76
CA MET A 337 19.08 -19.47 18.85
C MET A 337 17.69 -18.90 19.06
N VAL A 338 17.58 -17.57 18.98
CA VAL A 338 16.31 -16.84 18.92
C VAL A 338 16.16 -16.22 17.53
N THR A 339 14.98 -16.37 16.93
CA THR A 339 14.66 -15.87 15.59
C THR A 339 13.24 -15.29 15.51
N GLY A 340 12.97 -14.45 14.51
CA GLY A 340 11.65 -13.87 14.20
C GLY A 340 11.39 -12.48 14.77
N GLY A 341 12.38 -11.88 15.45
CA GLY A 341 12.26 -10.54 16.04
C GLY A 341 12.09 -9.40 15.03
N ASP A 342 12.36 -9.64 13.75
CA ASP A 342 12.10 -8.67 12.68
C ASP A 342 10.67 -8.75 12.10
N ASN A 343 9.84 -9.67 12.61
CA ASN A 343 8.46 -9.94 12.18
C ASN A 343 8.28 -10.35 10.71
N SER A 344 9.35 -10.79 10.03
CA SER A 344 9.24 -11.30 8.67
C SER A 344 8.60 -12.68 8.65
N ASP A 345 7.78 -12.94 7.63
CA ASP A 345 7.37 -14.31 7.30
C ASP A 345 8.52 -15.01 6.59
N THR A 346 8.93 -16.19 7.07
CA THR A 346 10.06 -16.95 6.50
C THR A 346 9.76 -18.42 6.32
N GLU A 347 10.49 -19.03 5.38
CA GLU A 347 10.54 -20.46 5.16
C GLU A 347 11.98 -20.96 5.31
N PHE A 348 12.15 -22.00 6.14
CA PHE A 348 13.39 -22.75 6.25
C PHE A 348 13.13 -24.22 5.87
N SER A 349 13.73 -24.63 4.76
CA SER A 349 13.67 -25.97 4.18
C SER A 349 15.01 -26.71 4.33
N GLY A 350 15.85 -26.25 5.26
CA GLY A 350 17.13 -26.86 5.57
C GLY A 350 17.05 -27.85 6.74
N THR A 351 18.21 -28.29 7.22
CA THR A 351 18.33 -29.21 8.35
C THR A 351 19.04 -28.56 9.53
N PHE A 352 18.70 -28.99 10.75
CA PHE A 352 19.41 -28.61 11.96
C PHE A 352 20.15 -29.81 12.54
N SER A 353 21.34 -29.59 13.10
CA SER A 353 22.02 -30.56 13.94
C SER A 353 22.51 -29.92 15.22
N ASN A 354 22.69 -30.77 16.23
CA ASN A 354 23.30 -30.44 17.50
C ASN A 354 22.72 -29.23 18.23
N PHE A 355 21.43 -28.89 18.09
CA PHE A 355 20.85 -27.74 18.78
C PHE A 355 20.29 -28.13 20.14
N SER A 356 20.37 -27.22 21.12
CA SER A 356 19.71 -27.42 22.41
C SER A 356 18.42 -26.62 22.53
N GLN A 357 18.31 -25.45 21.87
CA GLN A 357 17.04 -24.72 21.77
C GLN A 357 16.93 -23.82 20.54
N LEU A 358 15.76 -23.82 19.88
CA LEU A 358 15.37 -22.80 18.91
C LEU A 358 14.14 -22.07 19.43
N THR A 359 14.19 -20.73 19.52
CA THR A 359 13.08 -19.92 20.03
C THR A 359 12.56 -18.99 18.94
N LYS A 360 11.28 -19.12 18.61
CA LYS A 360 10.55 -18.21 17.73
C LYS A 360 9.88 -17.10 18.56
N VAL A 361 10.18 -15.85 18.19
CA VAL A 361 9.58 -14.62 18.73
C VAL A 361 9.03 -13.75 17.60
N GLY A 362 8.35 -12.64 17.93
CA GLY A 362 7.78 -11.73 16.95
C GLY A 362 6.54 -12.27 16.24
N LEU A 363 5.77 -11.39 15.61
CA LEU A 363 4.45 -11.66 15.04
C LEU A 363 4.49 -12.41 13.70
N GLY A 364 5.62 -12.38 13.00
CA GLY A 364 5.78 -13.06 11.71
C GLY A 364 5.62 -14.58 11.80
N THR A 365 5.34 -15.21 10.67
CA THR A 365 5.17 -16.66 10.53
C THR A 365 6.49 -17.29 10.12
N MET A 366 6.97 -18.27 10.88
CA MET A 366 8.07 -19.13 10.47
C MET A 366 7.52 -20.45 9.96
N THR A 367 7.96 -20.91 8.80
CA THR A 367 7.59 -22.20 8.21
C THR A 367 8.80 -23.12 8.15
N LEU A 368 8.66 -24.33 8.69
CA LEU A 368 9.62 -25.42 8.55
C LEU A 368 9.05 -26.44 7.56
N SER A 369 9.68 -26.55 6.37
CA SER A 369 9.09 -27.25 5.22
C SER A 369 9.85 -28.48 4.70
N ASN A 370 11.06 -28.78 5.18
CA ASN A 370 11.84 -29.93 4.69
C ASN A 370 12.33 -30.88 5.80
N ASP A 371 12.63 -32.09 5.34
CA ASP A 371 12.59 -33.37 6.03
C ASP A 371 13.65 -33.57 7.13
N TYR A 372 13.15 -34.13 8.23
CA TYR A 372 13.89 -34.83 9.28
C TYR A 372 14.81 -33.97 10.18
N LEU A 373 14.23 -33.57 11.31
CA LEU A 373 14.97 -33.09 12.47
C LEU A 373 15.45 -34.29 13.32
N ASP A 374 16.47 -35.02 12.87
CA ASP A 374 17.10 -36.07 13.69
C ASP A 374 17.90 -35.42 14.83
N LEU A 375 17.53 -35.75 16.05
CA LEU A 375 18.16 -35.20 17.25
C LEU A 375 18.72 -36.29 18.17
N ASP A 376 18.77 -37.53 17.71
CA ASP A 376 19.12 -38.69 18.53
C ASP A 376 20.62 -38.77 18.90
N ASP A 377 21.49 -37.89 18.38
CA ASP A 377 22.94 -37.99 18.61
C ASP A 377 23.47 -37.17 19.81
N LEU A 378 22.61 -36.55 20.63
CA LEU A 378 23.03 -35.72 21.76
C LEU A 378 22.29 -36.03 23.06
N GLY A 379 23.04 -36.34 24.13
CA GLY A 379 22.61 -36.61 25.51
C GLY A 379 21.69 -35.60 26.22
N GLY A 380 20.50 -35.31 25.69
CA GLY A 380 19.36 -34.57 26.25
C GLY A 380 18.48 -33.94 25.14
N PRO A 381 17.14 -33.86 25.28
CA PRO A 381 16.25 -33.48 24.18
C PRO A 381 16.36 -31.98 23.84
N GLY A 382 16.79 -31.65 22.62
CA GLY A 382 16.68 -30.29 22.07
C GLY A 382 15.22 -29.84 22.01
N ARG A 383 14.93 -28.54 22.14
CA ARG A 383 13.55 -28.01 22.22
C ARG A 383 13.29 -26.84 21.30
N ILE A 384 12.15 -26.84 20.61
CA ILE A 384 11.63 -25.65 19.92
C ILE A 384 10.65 -24.93 20.84
N ILE A 385 10.82 -23.62 21.02
CA ILE A 385 9.93 -22.76 21.78
C ILE A 385 9.27 -21.74 20.87
N VAL A 386 7.94 -21.67 20.87
CA VAL A 386 7.20 -20.61 20.18
C VAL A 386 6.61 -19.65 21.19
N ASN A 387 7.25 -18.50 21.38
CA ASN A 387 6.77 -17.49 22.31
C ASN A 387 5.72 -16.58 21.66
N GLU A 388 5.94 -16.14 20.43
CA GLU A 388 5.07 -15.21 19.71
C GLU A 388 4.98 -15.57 18.21
N GLY A 389 3.89 -15.11 17.58
CA GLY A 389 3.61 -15.37 16.17
C GLY A 389 3.29 -16.85 15.91
N ARG A 390 3.41 -17.25 14.64
CA ARG A 390 3.09 -18.61 14.19
C ARG A 390 4.34 -19.38 13.78
N LEU A 391 4.39 -20.66 14.13
CA LEU A 391 5.31 -21.64 13.56
C LEU A 391 4.49 -22.71 12.85
N ASN A 392 4.65 -22.81 11.53
CA ASN A 392 4.09 -23.86 10.71
C ASN A 392 5.11 -25.00 10.57
N VAL A 393 4.69 -26.22 10.89
CA VAL A 393 5.50 -27.43 10.78
C VAL A 393 4.89 -28.33 9.72
N PHE A 394 5.62 -28.62 8.64
CA PHE A 394 5.20 -29.59 7.61
C PHE A 394 6.01 -30.90 7.63
N SER A 395 7.04 -30.94 8.47
CA SER A 395 8.02 -32.02 8.54
C SER A 395 7.90 -32.77 9.87
N GLU A 396 8.78 -33.75 10.08
CA GLU A 396 8.89 -34.46 11.34
C GLU A 396 9.79 -33.71 12.35
N ILE A 397 9.27 -33.53 13.56
CA ILE A 397 10.00 -33.04 14.74
C ILE A 397 10.06 -34.19 15.75
N VAL A 398 11.21 -34.86 15.82
CA VAL A 398 11.51 -35.98 16.75
C VAL A 398 11.87 -35.46 18.15
N ASN A 399 11.26 -34.37 18.60
CA ASN A 399 11.49 -33.82 19.94
C ASN A 399 10.32 -32.94 20.37
N GLY A 400 10.30 -32.61 21.66
CA GLY A 400 9.28 -31.76 22.27
C GLY A 400 9.26 -30.33 21.71
N VAL A 401 8.16 -29.92 21.08
CA VAL A 401 7.77 -28.54 20.85
C VAL A 401 7.04 -28.00 22.07
N VAL A 402 7.44 -26.81 22.50
CA VAL A 402 6.82 -26.09 23.61
C VAL A 402 6.29 -24.76 23.11
N ILE A 403 4.99 -24.53 23.27
CA ILE A 403 4.36 -23.25 22.95
C ILE A 403 4.35 -22.41 24.22
N GLY A 404 5.12 -21.32 24.22
CA GLY A 404 5.31 -20.44 25.36
C GLY A 404 4.06 -19.63 25.72
N ARG A 405 4.10 -18.95 26.86
CA ARG A 405 2.96 -18.26 27.49
C ARG A 405 2.53 -16.93 26.81
N ASN A 406 3.18 -16.53 25.73
CA ASN A 406 2.99 -15.21 25.09
C ASN A 406 2.14 -15.30 23.80
N SER A 407 1.16 -16.21 23.77
CA SER A 407 0.26 -16.39 22.61
C SER A 407 0.94 -16.88 21.33
N GLY A 408 1.97 -17.72 21.47
CA GLY A 408 2.53 -18.48 20.36
C GLY A 408 1.49 -19.42 19.74
N VAL A 409 1.58 -19.60 18.43
CA VAL A 409 0.70 -20.47 17.65
C VAL A 409 1.53 -21.54 16.95
N ILE A 410 1.18 -22.81 17.15
CA ILE A 410 1.67 -23.92 16.31
C ILE A 410 0.61 -24.29 15.29
N GLY A 411 1.05 -24.42 14.05
CA GLY A 411 0.25 -24.93 12.94
C GLY A 411 1.05 -25.84 12.01
N GLY A 412 0.53 -26.04 10.82
CA GLY A 412 1.03 -26.97 9.81
C GLY A 412 0.36 -28.34 9.91
N MET A 413 0.98 -29.32 9.23
CA MET A 413 0.47 -30.69 9.05
C MET A 413 1.53 -31.76 9.36
N GLY A 414 2.66 -31.36 9.94
CA GLY A 414 3.78 -32.24 10.27
C GLY A 414 3.52 -33.20 11.43
N ASN A 415 4.52 -34.02 11.73
CA ASN A 415 4.54 -34.97 12.85
C ASN A 415 5.39 -34.39 13.99
N ILE A 416 4.82 -34.23 15.19
CA ILE A 416 5.50 -33.64 16.34
C ILE A 416 5.52 -34.63 17.51
N GLU A 417 6.66 -35.24 17.81
CA GLU A 417 6.74 -36.31 18.83
C GLU A 417 6.25 -35.88 20.22
N GLY A 418 6.52 -34.64 20.65
CA GLY A 418 5.95 -34.09 21.87
C GLY A 418 5.48 -32.66 21.68
N LEU A 419 4.26 -32.33 22.09
CA LEU A 419 3.69 -31.00 21.94
C LEU A 419 3.06 -30.53 23.25
N TYR A 420 3.64 -29.47 23.83
CA TYR A 420 3.12 -28.87 25.06
C TYR A 420 2.65 -27.44 24.80
N ALA A 421 1.34 -27.21 24.92
CA ALA A 421 0.71 -25.90 24.86
C ALA A 421 0.58 -25.30 26.28
N TYR A 422 1.40 -24.30 26.63
CA TYR A 422 1.24 -23.55 27.88
C TYR A 422 0.00 -22.63 27.86
N ASP A 423 -0.28 -22.02 28.99
CA ASP A 423 -1.32 -21.01 29.14
C ASP A 423 -1.28 -19.94 28.04
N SER A 424 -2.44 -19.58 27.51
CA SER A 424 -2.65 -18.60 26.43
C SER A 424 -2.04 -18.95 25.07
N SER A 425 -1.47 -20.14 24.90
CA SER A 425 -0.96 -20.63 23.61
C SER A 425 -2.04 -21.30 22.77
N VAL A 426 -1.78 -21.44 21.47
CA VAL A 426 -2.74 -21.96 20.50
C VAL A 426 -2.12 -23.09 19.69
N ILE A 427 -2.86 -24.19 19.55
CA ILE A 427 -2.64 -25.21 18.52
C ILE A 427 -3.75 -25.05 17.48
N SER A 428 -3.38 -24.88 16.22
CA SER A 428 -4.29 -24.70 15.08
C SER A 428 -3.68 -25.40 13.87
N PRO A 429 -4.04 -26.67 13.61
CA PRO A 429 -3.63 -27.38 12.40
C PRO A 429 -3.83 -26.55 11.12
N GLY A 430 -3.05 -26.83 10.09
CA GLY A 430 -3.13 -26.13 8.81
C GLY A 430 -2.18 -24.93 8.69
N VAL A 431 -2.09 -24.34 7.50
CA VAL A 431 -1.09 -23.29 7.19
C VAL A 431 -1.65 -21.90 7.49
N LEU A 432 -2.91 -21.72 7.13
CA LEU A 432 -3.69 -20.49 7.25
C LEU A 432 -5.04 -20.86 7.89
N PRO A 433 -5.68 -19.92 8.60
CA PRO A 433 -7.04 -20.12 9.08
C PRO A 433 -7.99 -20.43 7.91
N GLY A 434 -8.87 -21.41 8.12
CA GLY A 434 -10.01 -21.69 7.24
C GLY A 434 -9.88 -22.92 6.36
N ASP A 435 -8.74 -23.64 6.35
CA ASP A 435 -8.61 -24.93 5.66
C ASP A 435 -8.64 -26.07 6.69
N ALA A 436 -9.42 -27.12 6.44
CA ALA A 436 -9.40 -28.32 7.27
C ALA A 436 -8.06 -29.07 7.11
N ALA A 437 -7.33 -29.27 8.21
CA ALA A 437 -6.02 -29.91 8.20
C ALA A 437 -5.86 -30.98 9.28
N THR A 438 -4.94 -31.91 9.08
CA THR A 438 -4.58 -32.91 10.10
C THR A 438 -3.14 -32.73 10.55
N MET A 439 -2.94 -32.63 11.88
CA MET A 439 -1.63 -32.59 12.53
C MET A 439 -1.38 -33.89 13.27
N GLN A 440 -0.17 -34.44 13.16
CA GLN A 440 0.23 -35.62 13.91
C GLN A 440 1.09 -35.23 15.12
N ALA A 441 0.88 -35.90 16.24
CA ALA A 441 1.71 -35.75 17.43
C ALA A 441 1.94 -37.09 18.14
N GLY A 442 3.05 -37.23 18.87
CA GLY A 442 3.20 -38.30 19.86
C GLY A 442 2.42 -37.96 21.12
N ASP A 443 3.07 -37.31 22.08
CA ASP A 443 2.44 -36.83 23.31
C ASP A 443 1.94 -35.38 23.15
N ILE A 444 0.66 -35.12 23.33
CA ILE A 444 0.09 -33.76 23.35
C ILE A 444 -0.43 -33.38 24.74
N THR A 445 -0.08 -32.17 25.21
CA THR A 445 -0.59 -31.62 26.47
C THR A 445 -1.11 -30.20 26.29
N PHE A 446 -2.34 -29.96 26.72
CA PHE A 446 -2.94 -28.62 26.84
C PHE A 446 -2.93 -28.17 28.31
N ALA A 447 -2.46 -26.96 28.57
CA ALA A 447 -2.65 -26.29 29.86
C ALA A 447 -4.07 -25.69 30.00
N SER A 448 -4.45 -25.30 31.21
CA SER A 448 -5.81 -24.85 31.56
C SER A 448 -6.33 -23.63 30.79
N THR A 449 -5.44 -22.78 30.25
CA THR A 449 -5.84 -21.63 29.43
C THR A 449 -5.25 -21.68 28.02
N ALA A 450 -4.81 -22.86 27.59
CA ALA A 450 -4.44 -23.10 26.20
C ALA A 450 -5.69 -23.24 25.32
N PHE A 451 -5.52 -23.00 24.02
CA PHE A 451 -6.58 -23.13 23.03
C PHE A 451 -6.26 -24.19 21.98
N TYR A 452 -7.25 -25.00 21.66
CA TYR A 452 -7.28 -25.76 20.40
C TYR A 452 -8.22 -25.03 19.44
N GLU A 453 -7.68 -24.34 18.44
CA GLU A 453 -8.48 -23.72 17.39
C GLU A 453 -8.77 -24.74 16.29
N VAL A 454 -10.05 -24.87 15.95
CA VAL A 454 -10.56 -25.84 14.96
C VAL A 454 -11.28 -25.07 13.87
N ASP A 455 -10.72 -25.11 12.66
CA ASP A 455 -11.45 -24.73 11.44
C ASP A 455 -12.45 -25.84 11.08
N ALA A 456 -13.74 -25.54 11.12
CA ALA A 456 -14.83 -26.48 10.82
C ALA A 456 -15.56 -26.05 9.55
N HIS A 457 -16.03 -27.01 8.76
CA HIS A 457 -16.71 -26.77 7.48
C HIS A 457 -18.10 -27.40 7.43
N ALA A 458 -18.97 -26.85 6.61
CA ALA A 458 -20.34 -27.35 6.45
C ALA A 458 -20.41 -28.79 5.90
N ASP A 459 -19.40 -29.23 5.14
CA ASP A 459 -19.32 -30.59 4.57
C ASP A 459 -18.90 -31.67 5.57
N GLY A 460 -18.66 -31.29 6.84
CA GLY A 460 -18.21 -32.19 7.90
C GLY A 460 -16.69 -32.35 7.98
N SER A 461 -15.92 -31.67 7.13
CA SER A 461 -14.47 -31.59 7.29
C SER A 461 -14.10 -30.60 8.40
N SER A 462 -13.01 -30.87 9.11
CA SER A 462 -12.47 -29.99 10.13
C SER A 462 -10.98 -30.20 10.32
N ASP A 463 -10.37 -29.28 11.04
CA ASP A 463 -9.10 -29.55 11.70
C ASP A 463 -9.19 -30.79 12.59
N ARG A 464 -8.09 -31.53 12.61
CA ARG A 464 -7.93 -32.73 13.41
C ARG A 464 -6.51 -32.88 13.93
N ILE A 465 -6.39 -33.29 15.19
CA ILE A 465 -5.14 -33.74 15.78
C ILE A 465 -5.18 -35.27 15.91
N GLU A 466 -4.16 -35.95 15.39
CA GLU A 466 -3.91 -37.37 15.63
C GLU A 466 -2.73 -37.48 16.60
N ALA A 467 -2.97 -37.92 17.83
CA ALA A 467 -1.96 -38.05 18.88
C ALA A 467 -1.74 -39.52 19.30
N GLU A 468 -0.59 -39.85 19.89
CA GLU A 468 -0.42 -41.13 20.60
C GLU A 468 -1.05 -41.05 22.00
N LEU A 469 -0.63 -40.08 22.81
CA LEU A 469 -1.16 -39.78 24.14
C LEU A 469 -1.64 -38.33 24.19
N ALA A 470 -2.77 -38.08 24.87
CA ALA A 470 -3.28 -36.72 25.05
C ALA A 470 -3.66 -36.40 26.49
N ARG A 471 -3.12 -35.31 27.04
CA ARG A 471 -3.57 -34.68 28.29
C ARG A 471 -4.33 -33.41 27.96
N LEU A 472 -5.63 -33.39 28.24
CA LEU A 472 -6.53 -32.31 27.84
C LEU A 472 -6.88 -31.40 29.03
N ALA A 473 -6.80 -30.09 28.80
CA ALA A 473 -7.37 -29.01 29.59
C ALA A 473 -7.60 -27.84 28.61
N GLY A 474 -7.98 -26.64 29.07
CA GLY A 474 -8.14 -25.50 28.17
C GLY A 474 -9.41 -25.59 27.31
N THR A 475 -9.50 -24.77 26.27
CA THR A 475 -10.77 -24.56 25.54
C THR A 475 -10.62 -24.84 24.04
N VAL A 476 -11.60 -25.54 23.46
CA VAL A 476 -11.74 -25.65 22.00
C VAL A 476 -12.40 -24.39 21.45
N ARG A 477 -11.79 -23.74 20.47
CA ARG A 477 -12.33 -22.56 19.79
C ARG A 477 -12.64 -22.91 18.35
N VAL A 478 -13.92 -22.97 18.02
CA VAL A 478 -14.38 -23.26 16.66
C VAL A 478 -14.36 -21.98 15.83
N ARG A 479 -13.71 -22.05 14.68
CA ARG A 479 -13.86 -21.09 13.58
C ARG A 479 -14.63 -21.78 12.47
N ALA A 480 -15.87 -21.38 12.29
CA ALA A 480 -16.71 -21.97 11.27
C ALA A 480 -16.45 -21.29 9.92
N ALA A 481 -16.00 -22.07 8.93
CA ALA A 481 -15.94 -21.61 7.55
C ALA A 481 -17.34 -21.25 7.04
N ALA A 482 -17.42 -20.36 6.05
CA ALA A 482 -18.67 -20.06 5.37
C ALA A 482 -19.21 -21.33 4.68
N GLY A 483 -20.50 -21.60 4.83
CA GLY A 483 -21.17 -22.75 4.24
C GLY A 483 -22.49 -23.05 4.93
N ASP A 484 -23.30 -23.92 4.32
CA ASP A 484 -24.65 -24.25 4.81
C ASP A 484 -24.57 -25.48 5.73
N TYR A 485 -24.44 -25.24 7.03
CA TYR A 485 -24.34 -26.30 8.03
C TYR A 485 -25.72 -26.93 8.22
N ALA A 486 -25.75 -28.25 8.33
CA ALA A 486 -26.97 -28.94 8.74
C ALA A 486 -27.38 -28.51 10.17
N ASP A 487 -28.64 -28.74 10.54
CA ASP A 487 -29.14 -28.54 11.91
C ASP A 487 -28.26 -29.21 12.98
N THR A 488 -27.51 -30.23 12.59
CA THR A 488 -26.45 -30.82 13.40
C THR A 488 -25.33 -31.32 12.49
N THR A 489 -24.11 -30.83 12.70
CA THR A 489 -22.90 -31.35 12.06
C THR A 489 -21.92 -31.83 13.13
N GLN A 490 -21.34 -33.01 12.93
CA GLN A 490 -20.42 -33.64 13.87
C GLN A 490 -19.03 -33.82 13.25
N TYR A 491 -18.00 -33.47 14.01
CA TYR A 491 -16.60 -33.43 13.60
C TYR A 491 -15.75 -34.24 14.58
N ARG A 492 -14.81 -35.02 14.05
CA ARG A 492 -13.80 -35.69 14.87
C ARG A 492 -12.55 -34.81 14.91
N ILE A 493 -12.40 -34.07 16.00
CA ILE A 493 -11.37 -33.03 16.10
C ILE A 493 -10.07 -33.53 16.75
N LEU A 494 -10.11 -34.63 17.50
CA LEU A 494 -8.90 -35.23 18.08
C LEU A 494 -9.07 -36.74 18.19
N THR A 495 -8.05 -37.50 17.79
CA THR A 495 -7.96 -38.95 17.98
C THR A 495 -6.67 -39.31 18.71
N VAL A 496 -6.73 -40.22 19.69
CA VAL A 496 -5.56 -40.84 20.33
C VAL A 496 -5.41 -42.31 19.92
N THR A 497 -4.19 -42.73 19.60
CA THR A 497 -3.89 -44.13 19.23
C THR A 497 -3.61 -45.03 20.44
N ASP A 498 -3.08 -44.49 21.55
CA ASP A 498 -2.93 -45.20 22.82
C ASP A 498 -4.07 -44.83 23.79
N ARG A 499 -3.99 -43.68 24.45
CA ARG A 499 -5.02 -43.27 25.44
C ARG A 499 -4.98 -41.78 25.79
N PHE A 500 -6.11 -41.29 26.32
CA PHE A 500 -6.14 -40.04 27.08
C PHE A 500 -5.47 -40.23 28.44
N ILE A 501 -4.62 -39.28 28.83
CA ILE A 501 -3.99 -39.27 30.16
C ILE A 501 -5.08 -39.10 31.22
N GLU A 502 -4.97 -39.89 32.30
CA GLU A 502 -5.90 -39.88 33.42
C GLU A 502 -5.36 -39.08 34.60
N ASP A 503 -6.21 -38.27 35.21
CA ASP A 503 -5.97 -37.66 36.52
C ASP A 503 -6.87 -38.35 37.56
N ASN A 504 -6.27 -38.95 38.58
CA ASN A 504 -6.97 -39.75 39.60
C ASN A 504 -7.86 -40.87 39.03
N GLY A 505 -7.45 -41.49 37.91
CA GLY A 505 -8.17 -42.59 37.26
C GLY A 505 -9.33 -42.16 36.37
N VAL A 506 -9.43 -40.88 36.03
CA VAL A 506 -10.43 -40.34 35.09
C VAL A 506 -9.71 -39.69 33.89
N PRO A 507 -10.06 -40.06 32.64
CA PRO A 507 -9.50 -39.42 31.45
C PRO A 507 -9.71 -37.90 31.46
N THR A 508 -8.64 -37.16 31.18
CA THR A 508 -8.66 -35.71 31.05
C THR A 508 -9.53 -35.24 29.87
N ARG A 509 -10.10 -34.04 29.96
CA ARG A 509 -11.00 -33.45 28.95
C ARG A 509 -10.73 -31.96 28.79
N PHE A 510 -11.12 -31.39 27.65
CA PHE A 510 -11.15 -29.93 27.49
C PHE A 510 -12.15 -29.33 28.48
N ASP A 511 -11.83 -28.15 29.02
CA ASP A 511 -12.64 -27.41 30.00
C ASP A 511 -13.92 -26.84 29.37
N GLY A 512 -13.93 -26.63 28.05
CA GLY A 512 -15.09 -26.16 27.32
C GLY A 512 -14.88 -26.02 25.81
N VAL A 513 -15.91 -25.50 25.14
CA VAL A 513 -15.90 -25.16 23.72
C VAL A 513 -16.62 -23.83 23.49
N THR A 514 -16.12 -23.04 22.55
CA THR A 514 -16.76 -21.82 22.06
C THR A 514 -16.84 -21.85 20.54
N SER A 515 -17.85 -21.21 19.96
CA SER A 515 -17.96 -20.98 18.51
C SER A 515 -18.29 -19.52 18.25
N ASP A 516 -17.86 -19.04 17.09
CA ASP A 516 -18.21 -17.76 16.49
C ASP A 516 -19.64 -17.73 15.90
N LEU A 517 -20.28 -18.88 15.73
CA LEU A 517 -21.63 -19.00 15.20
C LEU A 517 -22.69 -18.55 16.21
N PHE A 518 -23.67 -17.78 15.74
CA PHE A 518 -24.69 -17.20 16.61
C PHE A 518 -25.90 -18.12 16.82
N PHE A 519 -26.26 -18.89 15.78
CA PHE A 519 -27.45 -19.74 15.78
C PHE A 519 -27.15 -21.24 15.96
N LEU A 520 -25.87 -21.63 16.01
CA LEU A 520 -25.43 -22.98 16.34
C LEU A 520 -24.68 -22.99 17.67
N ASP A 521 -25.07 -23.89 18.58
CA ASP A 521 -24.32 -24.15 19.80
C ASP A 521 -23.25 -25.22 19.53
N ALA A 522 -22.04 -25.00 20.07
CA ALA A 522 -20.97 -25.98 20.04
C ALA A 522 -20.99 -26.84 21.31
N SER A 523 -20.79 -28.14 21.16
CA SER A 523 -20.68 -29.08 22.27
C SER A 523 -19.62 -30.15 22.01
N LEU A 524 -19.03 -30.71 23.07
CA LEU A 524 -18.03 -31.77 22.98
C LEU A 524 -18.56 -33.08 23.57
N SER A 525 -18.25 -34.18 22.90
CA SER A 525 -18.50 -35.55 23.37
C SER A 525 -17.23 -36.40 23.22
N TYR A 526 -17.13 -37.47 24.01
CA TYR A 526 -15.90 -38.23 24.17
C TYR A 526 -16.19 -39.72 24.14
N ASP A 527 -15.34 -40.45 23.43
CA ASP A 527 -15.20 -41.90 23.53
C ASP A 527 -13.76 -42.25 23.98
N PRO A 528 -13.37 -43.53 24.16
CA PRO A 528 -12.03 -43.87 24.65
C PRO A 528 -10.87 -43.35 23.80
N ASN A 529 -11.10 -43.07 22.52
CA ASN A 529 -10.06 -42.69 21.57
C ASN A 529 -10.29 -41.33 20.90
N ASN A 530 -11.47 -40.72 21.02
CA ASN A 530 -11.81 -39.53 20.23
C ASN A 530 -12.48 -38.42 21.04
N VAL A 531 -12.21 -37.19 20.61
CA VAL A 531 -12.99 -35.99 20.92
C VAL A 531 -13.83 -35.61 19.70
N TRP A 532 -15.14 -35.54 19.91
CA TRP A 532 -16.10 -35.16 18.89
C TRP A 532 -16.67 -33.78 19.21
N LEU A 533 -16.57 -32.86 18.25
CA LEU A 533 -17.26 -31.57 18.24
C LEU A 533 -18.59 -31.72 17.52
N THR A 534 -19.66 -31.20 18.11
CA THR A 534 -20.97 -31.10 17.46
C THR A 534 -21.40 -29.64 17.42
N LEU A 535 -21.70 -29.13 16.23
CA LEU A 535 -22.40 -27.85 16.01
C LEU A 535 -23.87 -28.16 15.77
N ALA A 536 -24.77 -27.62 16.60
CA ALA A 536 -26.20 -27.91 16.50
C ALA A 536 -27.06 -26.64 16.62
N ARG A 537 -28.17 -26.58 15.87
CA ARG A 537 -29.11 -25.45 15.88
C ARG A 537 -29.60 -25.18 17.30
N ASN A 538 -29.39 -23.96 17.77
CA ASN A 538 -29.87 -23.50 19.07
C ASN A 538 -31.31 -22.97 18.98
N SER A 539 -31.85 -22.47 20.09
CA SER A 539 -33.23 -21.95 20.16
C SER A 539 -33.37 -20.46 19.82
N ARG A 540 -32.28 -19.79 19.39
CA ARG A 540 -32.32 -18.36 19.09
C ARG A 540 -32.95 -18.10 17.73
N SER A 541 -33.93 -17.22 17.65
CA SER A 541 -34.55 -16.79 16.39
C SER A 541 -33.76 -15.65 15.72
N PHE A 542 -33.90 -15.47 14.41
CA PHE A 542 -33.20 -14.42 13.65
C PHE A 542 -33.47 -12.99 14.16
N ASP A 543 -34.62 -12.75 14.80
CA ASP A 543 -34.98 -11.45 15.36
C ASP A 543 -34.33 -11.16 16.74
N GLN A 544 -33.60 -12.13 17.31
CA GLN A 544 -32.84 -12.00 18.54
C GLN A 544 -31.39 -11.52 18.33
N ILE A 545 -30.97 -11.31 17.08
CA ILE A 545 -29.74 -10.58 16.77
C ILE A 545 -29.81 -9.19 17.45
N SER A 546 -28.76 -8.81 18.17
CA SER A 546 -28.75 -7.57 18.93
C SER A 546 -28.71 -6.36 17.99
N GLY A 547 -29.52 -5.33 18.28
CA GLY A 547 -29.44 -4.06 17.54
C GLY A 547 -29.98 -4.08 16.11
N ILE A 548 -30.79 -5.08 15.72
CA ILE A 548 -31.38 -5.13 14.38
C ILE A 548 -32.28 -3.92 14.07
N THR A 549 -32.20 -3.45 12.83
CA THR A 549 -33.02 -2.34 12.31
C THR A 549 -34.50 -2.74 12.19
N PRO A 550 -35.44 -1.77 12.14
CA PRO A 550 -36.84 -2.06 11.82
C PRO A 550 -37.04 -2.87 10.52
N ASN A 551 -36.25 -2.61 9.46
CA ASN A 551 -36.27 -3.36 8.21
C ASN A 551 -35.78 -4.80 8.43
N GLN A 552 -34.64 -5.00 9.10
CA GLN A 552 -34.13 -6.33 9.46
C GLN A 552 -35.13 -7.12 10.32
N ARG A 553 -35.77 -6.46 11.29
CA ARG A 553 -36.81 -7.05 12.16
C ARG A 553 -38.06 -7.47 11.39
N ALA A 554 -38.37 -6.78 10.29
CA ALA A 554 -39.48 -7.17 9.41
C ALA A 554 -39.12 -8.40 8.56
N VAL A 555 -37.87 -8.52 8.11
CA VAL A 555 -37.37 -9.61 7.27
C VAL A 555 -37.10 -10.89 8.07
N ALA A 556 -36.49 -10.77 9.25
CA ALA A 556 -36.04 -11.88 10.09
C ALA A 556 -37.07 -13.02 10.29
N PRO A 557 -38.30 -12.75 10.78
CA PRO A 557 -39.28 -13.81 11.00
C PRO A 557 -39.81 -14.43 9.69
N VAL A 558 -39.73 -13.70 8.57
CA VAL A 558 -40.15 -14.21 7.26
C VAL A 558 -39.15 -15.23 6.76
N VAL A 559 -37.85 -14.91 6.83
CA VAL A 559 -36.79 -15.84 6.42
C VAL A 559 -36.69 -17.03 7.36
N GLU A 560 -36.82 -16.82 8.69
CA GLU A 560 -36.91 -17.92 9.66
C GLU A 560 -38.08 -18.86 9.32
N GLY A 561 -39.24 -18.29 8.97
CA GLY A 561 -40.45 -19.04 8.62
C GLY A 561 -40.36 -19.86 7.32
N LEU A 562 -39.34 -19.64 6.47
CA LEU A 562 -39.06 -20.49 5.32
C LEU A 562 -38.57 -21.89 5.76
N GLY A 563 -37.91 -21.95 6.93
CA GLY A 563 -37.46 -23.18 7.58
C GLY A 563 -36.30 -23.90 6.89
N ALA A 564 -35.84 -24.97 7.55
CA ALA A 564 -34.72 -25.79 7.09
C ALA A 564 -34.96 -26.37 5.69
N GLY A 565 -33.91 -26.36 4.85
CA GLY A 565 -33.96 -26.77 3.44
C GLY A 565 -34.29 -25.64 2.47
N ASN A 566 -34.56 -24.43 2.97
CA ASN A 566 -34.57 -23.22 2.17
C ASN A 566 -33.18 -22.55 2.22
N VAL A 567 -32.59 -22.27 1.06
CA VAL A 567 -31.24 -21.69 0.96
C VAL A 567 -31.08 -20.38 1.76
N LEU A 568 -32.11 -19.52 1.83
CA LEU A 568 -32.01 -18.27 2.60
C LEU A 568 -31.97 -18.52 4.10
N TYR A 569 -32.72 -19.51 4.58
CA TYR A 569 -32.71 -19.92 5.99
C TYR A 569 -31.39 -20.60 6.33
N ASP A 570 -30.98 -21.60 5.55
CA ASP A 570 -29.82 -22.44 5.82
C ASP A 570 -28.50 -21.61 5.83
N THR A 571 -28.38 -20.63 4.94
CA THR A 571 -27.21 -19.74 4.90
C THR A 571 -27.16 -18.75 6.08
N ILE A 572 -28.30 -18.31 6.64
CA ILE A 572 -28.30 -17.42 7.82
C ILE A 572 -28.07 -18.20 9.12
N VAL A 573 -28.65 -19.39 9.25
CA VAL A 573 -28.44 -20.27 10.44
C VAL A 573 -26.96 -20.56 10.67
N SER A 574 -26.19 -20.69 9.60
CA SER A 574 -24.76 -20.96 9.71
C SER A 574 -23.91 -19.73 10.00
N GLY A 575 -24.50 -18.54 10.18
CA GLY A 575 -23.81 -17.26 10.29
C GLY A 575 -23.35 -16.86 11.69
N THR A 576 -22.35 -15.98 11.73
CA THR A 576 -22.06 -15.12 12.89
C THR A 576 -23.15 -14.06 13.06
N GLU A 577 -23.18 -13.37 14.20
CA GLU A 577 -24.15 -12.28 14.45
C GLU A 577 -24.04 -11.14 13.42
N ALA A 578 -22.80 -10.76 13.07
CA ALA A 578 -22.54 -9.70 12.09
C ALA A 578 -22.96 -10.10 10.67
N GLU A 579 -22.75 -11.36 10.28
CA GLU A 579 -23.22 -11.87 9.00
C GLU A 579 -24.75 -11.96 8.94
N GLY A 580 -25.40 -12.26 10.07
CA GLY A 580 -26.86 -12.21 10.20
C GLY A 580 -27.42 -10.82 9.88
N HIS A 581 -26.81 -9.76 10.40
CA HIS A 581 -27.18 -8.37 10.03
C HIS A 581 -27.05 -8.13 8.53
N ALA A 582 -25.89 -8.46 7.95
CA ALA A 582 -25.63 -8.24 6.54
C ALA A 582 -26.62 -8.99 5.63
N ALA A 583 -26.97 -10.22 5.99
CA ALA A 583 -27.96 -11.02 5.27
C ALA A 583 -29.36 -10.40 5.32
N LEU A 584 -29.83 -10.02 6.52
CA LEU A 584 -31.16 -9.41 6.70
C LEU A 584 -31.29 -8.05 6.00
N ASP A 585 -30.21 -7.26 5.97
CA ASP A 585 -30.16 -6.01 5.21
C ASP A 585 -30.26 -6.29 3.70
N ALA A 586 -29.41 -7.18 3.16
CA ALA A 586 -29.38 -7.53 1.74
C ALA A 586 -30.74 -8.05 1.22
N LEU A 587 -31.49 -8.74 2.07
CA LEU A 587 -32.80 -9.31 1.76
C LEU A 587 -33.98 -8.32 1.89
N SER A 588 -33.75 -7.13 2.47
CA SER A 588 -34.83 -6.17 2.74
C SER A 588 -35.49 -5.57 1.50
N GLY A 589 -34.76 -5.39 0.39
CA GLY A 589 -35.28 -4.69 -0.79
C GLY A 589 -35.56 -3.20 -0.58
N GLU A 590 -34.95 -2.57 0.43
CA GLU A 590 -35.22 -1.18 0.86
C GLU A 590 -35.05 -0.09 -0.20
N ILE A 591 -34.28 -0.35 -1.27
CA ILE A 591 -34.13 0.58 -2.40
C ILE A 591 -35.48 0.85 -3.09
N HIS A 592 -36.38 -0.14 -3.15
CA HIS A 592 -37.73 0.03 -3.70
C HIS A 592 -38.59 0.96 -2.84
N ALA A 593 -38.45 0.91 -1.51
CA ALA A 593 -39.15 1.82 -0.60
C ALA A 593 -38.61 3.26 -0.68
N SER A 594 -37.37 3.44 -1.14
CA SER A 594 -36.71 4.73 -1.29
C SER A 594 -37.03 5.47 -2.61
N VAL A 595 -37.71 4.80 -3.55
CA VAL A 595 -38.14 5.39 -4.84
C VAL A 595 -38.97 6.66 -4.64
N GLY A 596 -39.89 6.66 -3.67
CA GLY A 596 -40.75 7.81 -3.42
C GLY A 596 -39.96 9.05 -3.00
N THR A 597 -38.98 8.89 -2.12
CA THR A 597 -38.05 9.96 -1.71
C THR A 597 -37.24 10.47 -2.91
N GLY A 598 -36.65 9.57 -3.71
CA GLY A 598 -35.85 9.95 -4.88
C GLY A 598 -36.65 10.69 -5.95
N LEU A 599 -37.87 10.25 -6.26
CA LEU A 599 -38.73 10.90 -7.25
C LEU A 599 -39.33 12.23 -6.76
N ILE A 600 -39.63 12.36 -5.47
CA ILE A 600 -40.08 13.63 -4.87
C ILE A 600 -38.94 14.64 -4.95
N GLU A 601 -37.72 14.24 -4.62
CA GLU A 601 -36.57 15.14 -4.70
C GLU A 601 -36.25 15.48 -6.14
N ASP A 602 -36.18 14.53 -7.09
CA ASP A 602 -35.93 14.85 -8.52
C ASP A 602 -36.94 15.86 -9.11
N SER A 603 -38.18 15.88 -8.62
CA SER A 603 -39.22 16.81 -9.09
C SER A 603 -38.87 18.29 -8.94
N HIS A 604 -37.96 18.65 -8.02
CA HIS A 604 -37.56 20.03 -7.79
C HIS A 604 -36.76 20.60 -8.97
N HIS A 605 -36.04 19.78 -9.73
CA HIS A 605 -35.28 20.25 -10.89
C HIS A 605 -36.19 20.90 -11.93
N ILE A 606 -37.39 20.32 -12.14
CA ILE A 606 -38.40 20.86 -13.04
C ILE A 606 -38.96 22.16 -12.44
N ARG A 607 -39.36 22.13 -11.17
CA ARG A 607 -39.90 23.30 -10.45
C ARG A 607 -38.97 24.50 -10.52
N ASP A 608 -37.71 24.29 -10.18
CA ASP A 608 -36.71 25.35 -10.11
C ASP A 608 -36.36 25.90 -11.49
N THR A 609 -36.36 25.05 -12.51
CA THR A 609 -36.19 25.50 -13.91
C THR A 609 -37.31 26.46 -14.30
N LEU A 610 -38.56 26.09 -14.02
CA LEU A 610 -39.72 26.92 -14.33
C LEU A 610 -39.74 28.20 -13.48
N LEU A 611 -39.42 28.12 -12.19
CA LEU A 611 -39.31 29.29 -11.31
C LEU A 611 -38.21 30.26 -11.77
N ASN A 612 -37.03 29.75 -12.15
CA ASN A 612 -35.94 30.57 -12.68
C ASN A 612 -36.37 31.23 -13.99
N ARG A 613 -37.01 30.49 -14.91
CA ARG A 613 -37.55 31.05 -16.15
C ARG A 613 -38.62 32.13 -15.88
N MET A 614 -39.47 31.96 -14.88
CA MET A 614 -40.47 32.95 -14.47
C MET A 614 -39.89 34.18 -13.75
N ARG A 615 -38.63 34.13 -13.30
CA ARG A 615 -37.93 35.27 -12.67
C ARG A 615 -37.19 36.14 -13.68
N GLN A 616 -36.86 35.61 -14.85
CA GLN A 616 -36.23 36.39 -15.91
C GLN A 616 -37.11 37.58 -16.32
N PRO A 617 -36.50 38.74 -16.67
CA PRO A 617 -37.24 39.95 -17.04
C PRO A 617 -38.33 39.69 -18.09
N PHE A 618 -39.41 40.48 -18.04
CA PHE A 618 -40.50 40.42 -19.02
C PHE A 618 -40.18 41.17 -20.32
N SER A 619 -39.13 41.99 -20.33
CA SER A 619 -38.69 42.83 -21.44
C SER A 619 -37.67 42.10 -22.31
N ALA A 620 -37.98 41.92 -23.60
CA ALA A 620 -36.99 41.64 -24.62
C ALA A 620 -36.46 42.97 -25.19
N LEU A 621 -35.15 43.22 -25.12
CA LEU A 621 -34.52 44.25 -25.95
C LEU A 621 -34.48 43.73 -27.39
N VAL A 622 -35.56 43.83 -28.16
CA VAL A 622 -35.49 43.53 -29.59
C VAL A 622 -36.15 44.61 -30.44
N ASN A 623 -35.32 45.17 -31.31
CA ASN A 623 -35.71 45.97 -32.45
C ASN A 623 -36.07 45.00 -33.59
N GLY A 624 -37.36 44.64 -33.71
CA GLY A 624 -37.87 43.86 -34.84
C GLY A 624 -38.79 42.69 -34.48
N SER A 625 -39.98 42.98 -33.95
CA SER A 625 -41.02 42.01 -33.63
C SER A 625 -41.53 41.21 -34.84
N PHE A 626 -41.69 39.90 -34.66
CA PHE A 626 -42.46 39.03 -35.56
C PHE A 626 -43.95 39.30 -35.42
N ALA A 627 -44.56 39.79 -36.50
CA ALA A 627 -46.01 39.82 -36.65
C ALA A 627 -46.58 38.40 -36.52
N ALA A 628 -47.52 38.25 -35.60
CA ALA A 628 -48.31 37.06 -35.41
C ALA A 628 -48.88 36.57 -36.76
N LEU A 629 -48.96 35.25 -36.91
CA LEU A 629 -49.66 34.58 -38.01
C LEU A 629 -51.13 35.02 -38.04
N GLY A 630 -51.44 36.08 -38.80
CA GLY A 630 -52.80 36.57 -39.04
C GLY A 630 -52.84 37.98 -39.63
N TYR A 631 -53.19 38.08 -40.92
CA TYR A 631 -53.46 39.28 -41.73
C TYR A 631 -53.78 40.59 -40.98
N ALA A 632 -52.93 41.61 -41.12
CA ALA A 632 -53.35 43.03 -41.14
C ALA A 632 -52.31 43.87 -41.89
N ASP A 633 -52.82 44.78 -42.73
CA ASP A 633 -52.12 45.74 -43.59
C ASP A 633 -51.28 46.77 -42.82
N ASP A 634 -50.33 47.38 -43.55
CA ASP A 634 -49.48 48.54 -43.20
C ASP A 634 -50.02 49.42 -42.05
N GLY A 635 -49.38 49.36 -40.89
CA GLY A 635 -49.62 50.23 -39.74
C GLY A 635 -48.78 49.81 -38.53
N GLU A 636 -48.26 50.78 -37.79
CA GLU A 636 -47.45 50.61 -36.57
C GLU A 636 -47.92 49.46 -35.67
N LEU A 637 -46.98 48.60 -35.26
CA LEU A 637 -47.22 47.56 -34.26
C LEU A 637 -47.73 48.21 -32.96
N ALA A 638 -48.91 47.78 -32.52
CA ALA A 638 -49.48 48.21 -31.25
C ALA A 638 -48.53 47.85 -30.09
N PRO A 639 -48.38 48.72 -29.07
CA PRO A 639 -47.48 48.50 -27.93
C PRO A 639 -47.86 47.31 -27.00
N ASP A 640 -48.94 46.57 -27.31
CA ASP A 640 -49.55 45.52 -26.47
C ASP A 640 -49.50 44.11 -27.12
N ALA A 641 -48.53 43.84 -27.99
CA ALA A 641 -48.41 42.54 -28.67
C ALA A 641 -47.76 41.46 -27.77
N TRP A 642 -48.19 40.20 -27.90
CA TRP A 642 -47.56 39.06 -27.22
C TRP A 642 -46.15 38.80 -27.76
N THR A 643 -45.13 38.76 -26.91
CA THR A 643 -43.77 38.34 -27.29
C THR A 643 -43.55 36.87 -26.94
N VAL A 644 -43.35 36.02 -27.95
CA VAL A 644 -43.16 34.57 -27.77
C VAL A 644 -41.68 34.24 -27.73
N THR A 645 -41.23 33.59 -26.66
CA THR A 645 -39.82 33.25 -26.41
C THR A 645 -39.64 31.73 -26.24
N PRO A 646 -39.00 31.04 -27.19
CA PRO A 646 -38.53 29.68 -26.96
C PRO A 646 -37.31 29.66 -26.04
N TRP A 647 -37.22 28.64 -25.21
CA TRP A 647 -36.08 28.41 -24.33
C TRP A 647 -35.73 26.93 -24.21
N THR A 648 -34.47 26.66 -23.90
CA THR A 648 -33.99 25.33 -23.54
C THR A 648 -33.07 25.41 -22.34
N GLN A 649 -33.13 24.41 -21.48
CA GLN A 649 -32.28 24.31 -20.30
C GLN A 649 -31.84 22.87 -20.07
N ALA A 650 -30.54 22.67 -19.98
CA ALA A 650 -29.94 21.42 -19.52
C ALA A 650 -29.63 21.53 -18.02
N PHE A 651 -29.79 20.43 -17.30
CA PHE A 651 -29.44 20.35 -15.88
C PHE A 651 -28.76 19.02 -15.58
N GLY A 652 -27.86 19.04 -14.60
CA GLY A 652 -27.22 17.86 -14.04
C GLY A 652 -26.98 18.07 -12.55
N GLY A 653 -27.17 17.03 -11.76
CA GLY A 653 -27.01 17.11 -10.32
C GLY A 653 -26.78 15.76 -9.66
N PHE A 654 -26.33 15.83 -8.43
CA PHE A 654 -26.18 14.67 -7.56
C PHE A 654 -26.79 14.96 -6.19
N GLN A 655 -27.29 13.91 -5.55
CA GLN A 655 -27.93 13.97 -4.25
C GLN A 655 -27.47 12.79 -3.40
N GLN A 656 -27.40 12.99 -2.10
CA GLN A 656 -27.12 11.96 -1.11
C GLN A 656 -28.03 12.15 0.09
N PHE A 657 -28.72 11.08 0.48
CA PHE A 657 -29.50 10.97 1.72
C PHE A 657 -28.78 9.99 2.62
N ASN A 658 -28.36 10.45 3.80
CA ASN A 658 -27.62 9.64 4.75
C ASN A 658 -28.54 8.57 5.37
N SER A 659 -27.93 7.45 5.77
CA SER A 659 -28.60 6.42 6.55
C SER A 659 -29.30 7.00 7.79
N ASN A 660 -30.46 6.44 8.15
CA ASN A 660 -31.24 6.82 9.33
C ASN A 660 -31.21 5.75 10.43
N GLY A 661 -30.25 4.82 10.37
CA GLY A 661 -30.20 3.66 11.26
C GLY A 661 -31.24 2.58 10.94
N ASN A 662 -32.04 2.74 9.87
CA ASN A 662 -32.96 1.73 9.37
C ASN A 662 -32.74 1.39 7.90
N ALA A 663 -32.75 2.43 7.05
CA ALA A 663 -32.43 2.34 5.63
C ALA A 663 -31.00 2.85 5.39
N SER A 664 -30.30 2.21 4.45
CA SER A 664 -28.96 2.64 4.03
C SER A 664 -28.96 3.96 3.28
N THR A 665 -27.77 4.52 3.08
CA THR A 665 -27.57 5.75 2.32
C THR A 665 -28.09 5.57 0.89
N LEU A 666 -28.88 6.55 0.42
CA LEU A 666 -29.33 6.63 -0.97
C LEU A 666 -28.53 7.70 -1.69
N ARG A 667 -27.93 7.36 -2.83
CA ARG A 667 -27.30 8.31 -3.74
C ARG A 667 -28.08 8.39 -5.04
N GLN A 668 -28.10 9.57 -5.64
CA GLN A 668 -28.86 9.86 -6.84
C GLN A 668 -28.05 10.75 -7.76
N GLY A 669 -27.95 10.36 -9.03
CA GLY A 669 -27.39 11.20 -10.08
C GLY A 669 -28.43 11.44 -11.15
N THR A 670 -28.74 12.71 -11.44
CA THR A 670 -29.82 13.10 -12.33
C THR A 670 -29.31 14.03 -13.42
N GLY A 671 -29.74 13.82 -14.66
CA GLY A 671 -29.46 14.71 -15.78
C GLY A 671 -30.64 14.78 -16.74
N GLY A 672 -30.87 15.95 -17.32
CA GLY A 672 -31.99 16.13 -18.23
C GLY A 672 -31.95 17.42 -19.02
N VAL A 673 -32.88 17.52 -19.97
CA VAL A 673 -33.09 18.70 -20.80
C VAL A 673 -34.57 19.02 -20.83
N LEU A 674 -34.89 20.29 -20.57
CA LEU A 674 -36.21 20.88 -20.71
C LEU A 674 -36.20 21.88 -21.85
N PHE A 675 -37.30 21.90 -22.60
CA PHE A 675 -37.58 22.91 -23.61
C PHE A 675 -38.96 23.49 -23.35
N GLY A 676 -39.14 24.75 -23.65
CA GLY A 676 -40.41 25.42 -23.44
C GLY A 676 -40.60 26.62 -24.32
N LEU A 677 -41.82 27.16 -24.24
CA LEU A 677 -42.25 28.34 -24.94
C LEU A 677 -43.13 29.14 -23.98
N ASP A 678 -42.84 30.42 -23.80
CA ASP A 678 -43.71 31.35 -23.09
C ASP A 678 -43.97 32.62 -23.87
N GLY A 679 -45.16 33.19 -23.66
CA GLY A 679 -45.56 34.49 -24.16
C GLY A 679 -45.58 35.50 -23.02
N THR A 680 -45.07 36.72 -23.26
CA THR A 680 -45.23 37.87 -22.36
C THR A 680 -46.30 38.84 -22.86
N PHE A 681 -47.05 39.44 -21.94
CA PHE A 681 -48.10 40.42 -22.23
C PHE A 681 -48.00 41.63 -21.28
N GLU A 682 -48.13 42.85 -21.83
CA GLU A 682 -48.00 44.14 -21.12
C GLU A 682 -46.71 44.30 -20.29
N ASN A 683 -45.65 43.55 -20.61
CA ASN A 683 -44.43 43.43 -19.79
C ASN A 683 -44.70 43.07 -18.30
N ARG A 684 -45.86 42.47 -17.99
CA ARG A 684 -46.31 42.17 -16.63
C ARG A 684 -46.79 40.73 -16.45
N PHE A 685 -47.22 40.07 -17.51
CA PHE A 685 -47.71 38.69 -17.45
C PHE A 685 -46.86 37.78 -18.34
N ARG A 686 -46.64 36.54 -17.89
CA ARG A 686 -45.94 35.48 -18.63
C ARG A 686 -46.74 34.20 -18.47
N VAL A 687 -47.02 33.50 -19.56
CA VAL A 687 -47.65 32.18 -19.55
C VAL A 687 -46.89 31.26 -20.48
N GLY A 688 -46.61 30.04 -20.05
CA GLY A 688 -45.84 29.10 -20.85
C GLY A 688 -46.16 27.64 -20.59
N ILE A 689 -45.67 26.83 -21.52
CA ILE A 689 -45.67 25.37 -21.46
C ILE A 689 -44.24 24.87 -21.63
N ALA A 690 -43.93 23.76 -20.98
CA ALA A 690 -42.62 23.11 -21.08
C ALA A 690 -42.76 21.59 -21.13
N GLY A 691 -41.80 20.96 -21.78
CA GLY A 691 -41.65 19.52 -21.79
C GLY A 691 -40.18 19.13 -21.77
N GLY A 692 -39.90 17.86 -21.50
CA GLY A 692 -38.52 17.40 -21.50
C GLY A 692 -38.35 15.96 -21.09
N VAL A 693 -37.09 15.54 -21.09
CA VAL A 693 -36.67 14.19 -20.68
C VAL A 693 -35.56 14.29 -19.64
N SER A 694 -35.59 13.39 -18.67
CA SER A 694 -34.49 13.22 -17.73
C SER A 694 -34.21 11.74 -17.48
N GLY A 695 -32.95 11.47 -17.16
CA GLY A 695 -32.48 10.18 -16.65
C GLY A 695 -31.95 10.37 -15.23
N SER A 696 -32.25 9.41 -14.37
CA SER A 696 -31.79 9.39 -12.99
C SER A 696 -31.36 7.98 -12.60
N ARG A 697 -30.28 7.88 -11.81
CA ARG A 697 -29.84 6.60 -11.24
C ARG A 697 -29.81 6.71 -9.73
N LEU A 698 -30.67 5.94 -9.09
CA LEU A 698 -30.70 5.72 -7.65
C LEU A 698 -29.77 4.57 -7.30
N SER A 699 -28.91 4.73 -6.30
CA SER A 699 -28.06 3.64 -5.78
C SER A 699 -28.09 3.58 -4.25
N GLY A 700 -28.21 2.36 -3.73
CA GLY A 700 -28.17 2.06 -2.29
C GLY A 700 -26.85 1.40 -1.88
N ASP A 701 -26.51 1.49 -0.60
CA ASP A 701 -25.30 0.86 -0.02
C ASP A 701 -25.56 -0.60 0.44
N THR A 702 -26.81 -0.99 0.66
CA THR A 702 -27.20 -2.34 1.08
C THR A 702 -27.26 -3.31 -0.10
N GLY A 703 -26.18 -4.07 -0.31
CA GLY A 703 -25.98 -4.86 -1.52
C GLY A 703 -25.87 -3.94 -2.75
N PRO A 704 -25.01 -4.20 -3.74
CA PRO A 704 -24.94 -3.34 -4.93
C PRO A 704 -26.33 -3.28 -5.60
N SER A 705 -27.08 -2.21 -5.35
CA SER A 705 -28.46 -2.07 -5.77
C SER A 705 -28.67 -0.73 -6.44
N SER A 706 -29.41 -0.76 -7.55
CA SER A 706 -29.65 0.42 -8.35
C SER A 706 -31.01 0.41 -9.01
N ILE A 707 -31.57 1.61 -9.20
CA ILE A 707 -32.77 1.81 -9.99
C ILE A 707 -32.50 2.92 -11.01
N ASP A 708 -32.54 2.55 -12.28
CA ASP A 708 -32.49 3.50 -13.38
C ASP A 708 -33.91 4.00 -13.67
N VAL A 709 -34.07 5.32 -13.70
CA VAL A 709 -35.33 6.01 -13.92
C VAL A 709 -35.24 6.82 -15.21
N THR A 710 -36.15 6.55 -16.15
CA THR A 710 -36.35 7.40 -17.32
C THR A 710 -37.65 8.18 -17.16
N SER A 711 -37.58 9.50 -17.23
CA SER A 711 -38.73 10.37 -16.96
C SER A 711 -39.06 11.26 -18.16
N TYR A 712 -40.35 11.36 -18.48
CA TYR A 712 -40.90 12.30 -19.47
C TYR A 712 -41.75 13.33 -18.76
N HIS A 713 -41.49 14.61 -19.01
CA HIS A 713 -42.10 15.73 -18.27
C HIS A 713 -43.02 16.55 -19.16
N LEU A 714 -44.15 16.98 -18.60
CA LEU A 714 -45.04 18.00 -19.15
C LEU A 714 -45.39 19.01 -18.06
N ALA A 715 -45.30 20.30 -18.37
CA ALA A 715 -45.58 21.35 -17.41
C ALA A 715 -46.24 22.59 -18.05
N ALA A 716 -46.97 23.33 -17.22
CA ALA A 716 -47.53 24.63 -17.53
C ALA A 716 -47.23 25.59 -16.38
N TYR A 717 -46.97 26.86 -16.69
CA TYR A 717 -46.58 27.86 -15.71
C TYR A 717 -47.06 29.25 -16.08
N GLY A 718 -47.16 30.12 -15.08
CA GLY A 718 -47.53 31.51 -15.25
C GLY A 718 -46.94 32.42 -14.17
N ALA A 719 -46.61 33.65 -14.56
CA ALA A 719 -46.09 34.68 -13.68
C ALA A 719 -46.76 36.04 -13.92
N ALA A 720 -46.85 36.84 -12.87
CA ALA A 720 -47.38 38.21 -12.90
C ALA A 720 -46.52 39.15 -12.03
N ASP A 721 -46.03 40.24 -12.62
CA ASP A 721 -45.39 41.35 -11.92
C ASP A 721 -46.41 42.50 -11.72
N LEU A 722 -46.85 42.68 -10.48
CA LEU A 722 -47.77 43.70 -10.02
C LEU A 722 -47.01 44.73 -9.18
N ASP A 723 -46.31 45.63 -9.87
CA ASP A 723 -45.35 46.58 -9.27
C ASP A 723 -44.24 45.84 -8.49
N ALA A 724 -44.19 46.01 -7.17
CA ALA A 724 -43.24 45.32 -6.31
C ALA A 724 -43.63 43.85 -6.06
N LEU A 725 -44.89 43.46 -6.25
CA LEU A 725 -45.36 42.11 -5.96
C LEU A 725 -45.19 41.19 -7.17
N ALA A 726 -44.43 40.11 -7.01
CA ALA A 726 -44.29 39.06 -8.01
C ALA A 726 -45.07 37.81 -7.60
N LEU A 727 -45.91 37.30 -8.50
CA LEU A 727 -46.63 36.04 -8.34
C LEU A 727 -46.16 35.05 -9.39
N ARG A 728 -45.87 33.81 -8.98
CA ARG A 728 -45.43 32.74 -9.87
C ARG A 728 -46.15 31.46 -9.50
N PHE A 729 -46.63 30.70 -10.48
CA PHE A 729 -47.31 29.44 -10.25
C PHE A 729 -47.03 28.45 -11.38
N GLY A 730 -47.09 27.17 -11.08
CA GLY A 730 -46.92 26.13 -12.08
C GLY A 730 -47.39 24.77 -11.62
N ALA A 731 -47.56 23.90 -12.61
CA ALA A 731 -47.88 22.49 -12.40
C ALA A 731 -47.07 21.65 -13.39
N SER A 732 -46.66 20.46 -12.95
CA SER A 732 -45.93 19.51 -13.77
C SER A 732 -46.40 18.09 -13.50
N TYR A 733 -46.43 17.27 -14.55
CA TYR A 733 -46.69 15.85 -14.48
C TYR A 733 -45.57 15.09 -15.19
N SER A 734 -45.10 14.01 -14.59
CA SER A 734 -44.02 13.18 -15.12
C SER A 734 -44.43 11.72 -15.15
N TRP A 735 -44.17 11.06 -16.27
CA TRP A 735 -44.25 9.61 -16.41
C TRP A 735 -42.85 9.03 -16.28
N ASN A 736 -42.68 8.09 -15.36
CA ASN A 736 -41.39 7.52 -15.02
C ASN A 736 -41.41 6.00 -15.29
N THR A 737 -40.38 5.49 -15.96
CA THR A 737 -40.13 4.05 -16.08
C THR A 737 -38.94 3.69 -15.23
N LEU A 738 -39.12 2.73 -14.32
CA LEU A 738 -38.10 2.28 -13.39
C LEU A 738 -37.60 0.90 -13.79
N ALA A 739 -36.28 0.72 -13.81
CA ALA A 739 -35.63 -0.57 -13.96
C ALA A 739 -34.70 -0.79 -12.76
N SER A 740 -35.05 -1.73 -11.89
CA SER A 740 -34.24 -2.09 -10.72
C SER A 740 -33.33 -3.27 -11.03
N ASN A 741 -32.12 -3.23 -10.44
CA ASN A 741 -31.21 -4.35 -10.34
C ASN A 741 -30.64 -4.37 -8.91
N ARG A 742 -30.76 -5.50 -8.22
CA ARG A 742 -30.30 -5.70 -6.85
C ARG A 742 -29.40 -6.94 -6.81
N ALA A 743 -28.12 -6.72 -6.53
CA ALA A 743 -27.18 -7.79 -6.22
C ALA A 743 -27.25 -8.12 -4.72
N ILE A 744 -27.44 -9.38 -4.41
CA ILE A 744 -27.73 -9.89 -3.07
C ILE A 744 -26.66 -10.91 -2.76
N ALA A 745 -25.78 -10.61 -1.81
CA ALA A 745 -24.71 -11.51 -1.46
C ALA A 745 -24.44 -11.48 0.04
N PHE A 746 -24.39 -12.65 0.65
CA PHE A 746 -24.00 -12.86 2.04
C PHE A 746 -23.50 -14.30 2.20
N ARG A 747 -22.36 -14.49 2.88
CA ARG A 747 -21.69 -15.80 3.02
C ARG A 747 -21.57 -16.53 1.66
N SER A 748 -22.03 -17.77 1.56
CA SER A 748 -22.05 -18.60 0.35
C SER A 748 -23.18 -18.25 -0.63
N PHE A 749 -24.15 -17.43 -0.23
CA PHE A 749 -25.30 -17.08 -1.06
C PHE A 749 -25.00 -15.88 -1.95
N ALA A 750 -25.35 -16.00 -3.23
CA ALA A 750 -25.33 -14.91 -4.20
C ALA A 750 -26.54 -15.02 -5.14
N ASP A 751 -27.20 -13.89 -5.38
CA ASP A 751 -28.38 -13.77 -6.26
C ASP A 751 -28.43 -12.38 -6.91
N GLU A 752 -29.12 -12.28 -8.04
CA GLU A 752 -29.39 -11.02 -8.73
C GLU A 752 -30.88 -10.94 -9.07
N ALA A 753 -31.53 -9.91 -8.55
CA ALA A 753 -32.95 -9.68 -8.75
C ALA A 753 -33.18 -8.40 -9.56
N SER A 754 -34.06 -8.45 -10.56
CA SER A 754 -34.37 -7.32 -11.44
C SER A 754 -35.86 -7.14 -11.65
N ALA A 755 -36.34 -5.90 -11.75
CA ALA A 755 -37.73 -5.60 -12.06
C ALA A 755 -37.87 -4.38 -12.98
N ARG A 756 -38.98 -4.30 -13.72
CA ARG A 756 -39.38 -3.10 -14.44
C ARG A 756 -40.82 -2.74 -14.11
N TYR A 757 -41.06 -1.50 -13.72
CA TYR A 757 -42.38 -1.01 -13.32
C TYR A 757 -42.52 0.50 -13.58
N GLY A 758 -43.76 0.98 -13.64
CA GLY A 758 -44.08 2.39 -13.87
C GLY A 758 -44.19 3.18 -12.58
N ALA A 759 -43.94 4.49 -12.65
CA ALA A 759 -44.36 5.44 -11.63
C ALA A 759 -44.80 6.76 -12.27
N GLN A 760 -45.55 7.56 -11.51
CA GLN A 760 -45.94 8.91 -11.91
C GLN A 760 -45.61 9.90 -10.81
N THR A 761 -45.16 11.09 -11.22
CA THR A 761 -44.88 12.22 -10.32
C THR A 761 -45.71 13.42 -10.73
N GLY A 762 -46.61 13.86 -9.85
CA GLY A 762 -47.40 15.07 -10.02
C GLY A 762 -46.95 16.15 -9.05
N GLN A 763 -46.88 17.41 -9.50
CA GLN A 763 -46.54 18.52 -8.63
C GLN A 763 -47.29 19.79 -9.02
N VAL A 764 -47.69 20.55 -7.99
CA VAL A 764 -48.17 21.93 -8.10
C VAL A 764 -47.35 22.83 -7.19
N PHE A 765 -47.04 24.04 -7.63
CA PHE A 765 -46.22 24.97 -6.85
C PHE A 765 -46.59 26.42 -7.13
N GLY A 766 -46.29 27.28 -6.15
CA GLY A 766 -46.46 28.71 -6.25
C GLY A 766 -45.45 29.46 -5.40
N GLU A 767 -45.11 30.68 -5.81
CA GLU A 767 -44.19 31.58 -5.12
C GLU A 767 -44.73 33.00 -5.16
N VAL A 768 -44.68 33.68 -4.01
CA VAL A 768 -44.89 35.12 -3.88
C VAL A 768 -43.58 35.78 -3.50
N GLY A 769 -43.22 36.86 -4.19
CA GLY A 769 -42.03 37.66 -3.93
C GLY A 769 -42.34 39.15 -3.86
N TYR A 770 -41.51 39.91 -3.13
CA TYR A 770 -41.65 41.36 -3.01
C TYR A 770 -40.34 42.07 -3.37
N LYS A 771 -40.31 42.75 -4.52
CA LYS A 771 -39.12 43.39 -5.08
C LYS A 771 -38.81 44.72 -4.38
N LEU A 772 -37.60 44.84 -3.85
CA LEU A 772 -37.07 46.01 -3.17
C LEU A 772 -35.81 46.49 -3.89
N ALA A 773 -35.83 47.72 -4.39
CA ALA A 773 -34.63 48.34 -4.96
C ALA A 773 -33.73 48.88 -3.83
N VAL A 774 -32.51 48.35 -3.70
CA VAL A 774 -31.50 48.77 -2.73
C VAL A 774 -30.22 49.15 -3.50
N GLY A 775 -30.10 50.42 -3.87
CA GLY A 775 -29.01 50.88 -4.74
C GLY A 775 -29.11 50.27 -6.15
N GLN A 776 -28.07 49.58 -6.60
CA GLN A 776 -28.04 48.87 -7.89
C GLN A 776 -28.53 47.41 -7.79
N VAL A 777 -29.06 47.01 -6.63
CA VAL A 777 -29.46 45.63 -6.34
C VAL A 777 -30.98 45.57 -6.22
N MET A 778 -31.60 44.62 -6.90
CA MET A 778 -32.98 44.24 -6.64
C MET A 778 -32.99 43.07 -5.66
N VAL A 779 -33.53 43.30 -4.47
CA VAL A 779 -33.67 42.28 -3.42
C VAL A 779 -35.12 41.82 -3.35
N GLU A 780 -35.36 40.52 -3.36
CA GLU A 780 -36.68 39.91 -3.34
C GLU A 780 -36.76 38.87 -2.21
N PRO A 781 -37.32 39.22 -1.04
CA PRO A 781 -37.84 38.24 -0.10
C PRO A 781 -38.99 37.47 -0.75
N PHE A 782 -39.03 36.15 -0.56
CA PHE A 782 -40.05 35.30 -1.17
C PHE A 782 -40.53 34.19 -0.21
N ALA A 783 -41.76 33.76 -0.46
CA ALA A 783 -42.35 32.58 0.15
C ALA A 783 -42.92 31.67 -0.95
N GLY A 784 -42.49 30.41 -0.95
CA GLY A 784 -42.91 29.39 -1.90
C GLY A 784 -43.61 28.23 -1.20
N LEU A 785 -44.58 27.64 -1.90
CA LEU A 785 -45.26 26.40 -1.52
C LEU A 785 -45.21 25.41 -2.69
N ALA A 786 -45.00 24.13 -2.39
CA ALA A 786 -45.12 23.05 -3.37
C ALA A 786 -45.80 21.84 -2.75
N LEU A 787 -46.63 21.15 -3.53
CA LEU A 787 -47.23 19.86 -3.18
C LEU A 787 -46.82 18.85 -4.24
N VAL A 788 -46.17 17.75 -3.82
CA VAL A 788 -45.64 16.70 -4.69
C VAL A 788 -46.26 15.37 -4.30
N GLY A 789 -46.82 14.66 -5.28
CA GLY A 789 -47.33 13.31 -5.13
C GLY A 789 -46.60 12.35 -6.06
N VAL A 790 -46.20 11.20 -5.53
CA VAL A 790 -45.59 10.10 -6.28
C VAL A 790 -46.41 8.84 -6.07
N GLY A 791 -46.66 8.12 -7.16
CA GLY A 791 -47.26 6.78 -7.15
C GLY A 791 -46.43 5.83 -8.01
N ALA A 792 -46.04 4.68 -7.47
CA ALA A 792 -45.39 3.61 -8.23
C ALA A 792 -46.28 2.36 -8.29
N ASP A 793 -46.27 1.70 -9.44
CA ASP A 793 -47.03 0.48 -9.67
C ASP A 793 -46.47 -0.70 -8.86
N ALA A 794 -47.30 -1.71 -8.65
CA ALA A 794 -46.83 -2.99 -8.11
C ALA A 794 -45.82 -3.64 -9.08
N PHE A 795 -44.89 -4.41 -8.56
CA PHE A 795 -43.84 -5.05 -9.34
C PHE A 795 -43.58 -6.48 -8.89
N ASN A 796 -42.90 -7.22 -9.75
CA ASN A 796 -42.38 -8.55 -9.45
C ASN A 796 -40.94 -8.63 -9.95
N GLU A 797 -39.99 -8.91 -9.06
CA GLU A 797 -38.61 -9.17 -9.44
C GLU A 797 -38.49 -10.54 -10.13
N SER A 798 -37.60 -10.59 -11.11
CA SER A 798 -37.08 -11.81 -11.72
C SER A 798 -35.70 -12.06 -11.13
N GLY A 799 -35.43 -13.25 -10.62
CA GLY A 799 -34.20 -13.60 -9.91
C GLY A 799 -34.32 -14.99 -9.27
N GLY A 800 -33.42 -15.33 -8.35
CA GLY A 800 -33.43 -16.56 -7.57
C GLY A 800 -34.31 -16.51 -6.32
N ALA A 801 -33.83 -17.18 -5.26
CA ALA A 801 -34.59 -17.36 -4.02
C ALA A 801 -34.90 -16.04 -3.29
N ALA A 802 -34.09 -15.00 -3.50
CA ALA A 802 -34.23 -13.70 -2.84
C ALA A 802 -35.09 -12.70 -3.63
N ALA A 803 -35.69 -13.10 -4.77
CA ALA A 803 -36.55 -12.25 -5.57
C ALA A 803 -37.84 -11.86 -4.82
N LEU A 804 -38.22 -10.58 -4.91
CA LEU A 804 -39.34 -9.98 -4.21
C LEU A 804 -40.49 -9.61 -5.14
N SER A 805 -41.71 -9.68 -4.62
CA SER A 805 -42.88 -8.98 -5.17
C SER A 805 -43.21 -7.79 -4.28
N GLY A 806 -43.60 -6.68 -4.89
CA GLY A 806 -43.90 -5.44 -4.17
C GLY A 806 -45.26 -4.87 -4.54
N GLY A 807 -45.98 -4.37 -3.53
CA GLY A 807 -47.25 -3.66 -3.70
C GLY A 807 -47.09 -2.28 -4.37
N ARG A 808 -48.19 -1.53 -4.46
CA ARG A 808 -48.16 -0.14 -4.93
C ARG A 808 -47.56 0.78 -3.87
N LEU A 809 -46.72 1.72 -4.29
CA LEU A 809 -46.21 2.80 -3.43
C LEU A 809 -47.01 4.07 -3.67
N SER A 810 -47.37 4.79 -2.59
CA SER A 810 -47.93 6.14 -2.69
C SER A 810 -47.33 7.03 -1.61
N GLN A 811 -46.76 8.16 -2.02
CA GLN A 811 -46.15 9.13 -1.11
C GLN A 811 -46.53 10.54 -1.55
N THR A 812 -46.80 11.42 -0.58
CA THR A 812 -47.12 12.83 -0.84
C THR A 812 -46.42 13.69 0.19
N SER A 813 -45.77 14.76 -0.27
CA SER A 813 -45.07 15.70 0.59
C SER A 813 -45.39 17.13 0.17
N ALA A 814 -45.51 18.01 1.15
CA ALA A 814 -45.65 19.44 0.92
C ALA A 814 -44.38 20.15 1.37
N PHE A 815 -44.00 21.20 0.67
CA PHE A 815 -42.81 21.99 0.96
C PHE A 815 -43.18 23.45 1.14
N ALA A 816 -42.60 24.09 2.15
CA ALA A 816 -42.56 25.54 2.25
C ALA A 816 -41.12 26.02 2.14
N THR A 817 -40.89 27.06 1.35
CA THR A 817 -39.58 27.69 1.21
C THR A 817 -39.70 29.17 1.54
N LEU A 818 -38.92 29.65 2.51
CA LEU A 818 -38.80 31.06 2.83
C LEU A 818 -37.38 31.49 2.49
N GLY A 819 -37.21 32.56 1.73
CA GLY A 819 -35.88 33.00 1.37
C GLY A 819 -35.80 34.45 0.94
N ILE A 820 -34.58 34.86 0.64
CA ILE A 820 -34.25 36.16 0.09
C ILE A 820 -33.28 35.94 -1.06
N ARG A 821 -33.49 36.67 -2.15
CA ARG A 821 -32.58 36.67 -3.29
C ARG A 821 -32.26 38.08 -3.73
N GLY A 822 -31.10 38.25 -4.33
CA GLY A 822 -30.65 39.48 -4.96
C GLY A 822 -30.35 39.27 -6.43
N ASN A 823 -30.64 40.28 -7.23
CA ASN A 823 -30.23 40.39 -8.62
C ASN A 823 -29.44 41.69 -8.79
N TRP A 824 -28.25 41.57 -9.38
CA TRP A 824 -27.32 42.66 -9.66
C TRP A 824 -27.11 42.73 -11.17
N THR A 825 -27.51 43.83 -11.79
CA THR A 825 -27.32 44.06 -13.23
C THR A 825 -26.15 45.00 -13.46
N VAL A 826 -25.24 44.62 -14.35
CA VAL A 826 -24.10 45.43 -14.79
C VAL A 826 -24.14 45.54 -16.31
N THR A 827 -24.12 46.78 -16.82
CA THR A 827 -24.01 47.02 -18.27
C THR A 827 -22.62 46.62 -18.74
N ALA A 828 -22.54 45.57 -19.56
CA ALA A 828 -21.30 45.04 -20.09
C ALA A 828 -21.05 45.62 -21.49
N SER A 829 -20.60 46.89 -21.58
CA SER A 829 -20.31 47.62 -22.83
C SER A 829 -21.50 47.75 -23.81
N GLU A 830 -21.26 48.18 -25.06
CA GLU A 830 -22.27 48.19 -26.15
C GLU A 830 -22.75 46.78 -26.56
N ALA A 831 -22.22 45.70 -25.95
CA ALA A 831 -22.42 44.31 -26.37
C ALA A 831 -23.48 43.51 -25.58
N GLY A 832 -23.96 43.97 -24.42
CA GLY A 832 -24.98 43.24 -23.65
C GLY A 832 -25.14 43.61 -22.17
N ILE A 833 -26.04 42.91 -21.46
CA ILE A 833 -26.31 43.04 -20.02
C ILE A 833 -25.84 41.78 -19.30
N LEU A 834 -25.07 41.95 -18.22
CA LEU A 834 -24.68 40.86 -17.32
C LEU A 834 -25.49 40.96 -16.03
N SER A 835 -26.14 39.86 -15.62
CA SER A 835 -26.90 39.76 -14.38
C SER A 835 -26.28 38.69 -13.47
N LEU A 836 -25.96 39.08 -12.23
CA LEU A 836 -25.60 38.15 -11.16
C LEU A 836 -26.80 37.95 -10.25
N ASN A 837 -27.12 36.70 -9.96
CA ASN A 837 -28.21 36.29 -9.07
C ASN A 837 -27.63 35.50 -7.90
N ALA A 838 -28.08 35.78 -6.68
CA ALA A 838 -27.74 34.98 -5.52
C ALA A 838 -28.92 34.90 -4.55
N GLY A 839 -29.14 33.72 -3.98
CA GLY A 839 -30.27 33.44 -3.11
C GLY A 839 -29.90 32.52 -1.96
N ILE A 840 -30.54 32.76 -0.81
CA ILE A 840 -30.49 31.91 0.36
C ILE A 840 -31.90 31.71 0.89
N GLY A 841 -32.24 30.49 1.29
CA GLY A 841 -33.54 30.17 1.84
C GLY A 841 -33.52 29.00 2.80
N TRP A 842 -34.58 28.89 3.59
CA TRP A 842 -34.90 27.73 4.40
C TRP A 842 -36.10 27.02 3.78
N ARG A 843 -35.97 25.71 3.59
CA ARG A 843 -37.02 24.84 3.07
C ARG A 843 -37.42 23.84 4.15
N HIS A 844 -38.72 23.69 4.35
CA HIS A 844 -39.31 22.72 5.26
C HIS A 844 -40.17 21.71 4.51
N ALA A 845 -40.01 20.42 4.80
CA ALA A 845 -40.78 19.31 4.23
C ALA A 845 -41.83 18.78 5.22
N PHE A 846 -43.09 19.04 4.93
CA PHE A 846 -44.23 18.48 5.65
C PHE A 846 -44.52 17.07 5.15
N ASN A 847 -44.76 16.14 6.09
CA ASN A 847 -44.93 14.72 5.82
C ASN A 847 -43.70 14.07 5.14
N GLY A 848 -42.49 14.51 5.53
CA GLY A 848 -41.22 13.96 5.04
C GLY A 848 -40.85 12.56 5.54
N GLY A 849 -41.83 11.80 6.05
CA GLY A 849 -41.61 10.43 6.53
C GLY A 849 -41.13 9.49 5.42
N PRO A 850 -40.52 8.35 5.79
CA PRO A 850 -39.99 7.42 4.81
C PRO A 850 -41.12 6.79 3.97
N GLY A 851 -40.83 6.55 2.69
CA GLY A 851 -41.68 5.69 1.86
C GLY A 851 -41.78 4.31 2.49
N ARG A 852 -42.99 3.75 2.58
CA ARG A 852 -43.24 2.41 3.10
C ARG A 852 -43.79 1.53 2.00
N LEU A 853 -43.25 0.33 1.90
CA LEU A 853 -43.62 -0.63 0.88
C LEU A 853 -43.83 -2.00 1.52
N GLU A 854 -44.91 -2.66 1.11
CA GLU A 854 -45.16 -4.05 1.46
C GLU A 854 -44.51 -4.95 0.39
N LEU A 855 -43.66 -5.86 0.86
CA LEU A 855 -42.85 -6.77 0.06
C LEU A 855 -43.12 -8.21 0.48
N ALA A 856 -42.92 -9.17 -0.41
CA ALA A 856 -42.94 -10.59 -0.10
C ALA A 856 -41.92 -11.34 -0.95
N PHE A 857 -41.30 -12.40 -0.42
CA PHE A 857 -40.46 -13.27 -1.21
C PHE A 857 -41.31 -14.06 -2.21
N ASN A 858 -40.86 -14.13 -3.46
CA ASN A 858 -41.51 -14.94 -4.49
C ASN A 858 -41.42 -16.44 -4.19
N ALA A 859 -40.42 -16.84 -3.40
CA ALA A 859 -40.27 -18.20 -2.90
C ALA A 859 -41.34 -18.61 -1.86
N GLY A 860 -42.15 -17.67 -1.37
CA GLY A 860 -43.22 -17.89 -0.38
C GLY A 860 -42.96 -17.19 0.96
N GLY A 861 -43.93 -17.30 1.87
CA GLY A 861 -43.90 -16.63 3.18
C GLY A 861 -44.87 -15.44 3.28
N PRO A 862 -45.10 -14.90 4.49
CA PRO A 862 -45.94 -13.72 4.68
C PRO A 862 -45.28 -12.46 4.13
N ALA A 863 -46.09 -11.48 3.75
CA ALA A 863 -45.60 -10.15 3.38
C ALA A 863 -45.03 -9.41 4.60
N PHE A 864 -44.04 -8.55 4.36
CA PHE A 864 -43.37 -7.72 5.34
C PHE A 864 -43.24 -6.28 4.84
N GLN A 865 -43.20 -5.33 5.77
CA GLN A 865 -43.12 -3.90 5.45
C GLN A 865 -41.69 -3.39 5.61
N VAL A 866 -41.22 -2.67 4.59
CA VAL A 866 -39.90 -2.04 4.58
C VAL A 866 -40.06 -0.54 4.38
N SER A 867 -39.19 0.22 5.06
CA SER A 867 -39.16 1.68 4.97
C SER A 867 -37.88 2.15 4.29
N GLY A 868 -38.01 3.12 3.38
CA GLY A 868 -36.87 3.76 2.70
C GLY A 868 -36.24 4.89 3.52
N VAL A 869 -35.34 5.64 2.88
CA VAL A 869 -34.78 6.87 3.47
C VAL A 869 -35.84 7.99 3.55
N PRO A 870 -35.93 8.75 4.65
CA PRO A 870 -36.85 9.86 4.77
C PRO A 870 -36.33 11.11 4.06
N LEU A 871 -37.24 12.05 3.76
CA LEU A 871 -36.87 13.38 3.28
C LEU A 871 -36.24 14.18 4.43
N ALA A 872 -35.34 15.12 4.09
CA ALA A 872 -34.85 16.09 5.07
C ALA A 872 -36.00 17.01 5.49
N SER A 873 -36.29 17.04 6.81
CA SER A 873 -37.36 17.90 7.35
C SER A 873 -37.06 19.38 7.12
N ASP A 874 -35.81 19.79 7.34
CA ASP A 874 -35.35 21.16 7.21
C ASP A 874 -34.05 21.21 6.40
N SER A 875 -33.99 22.10 5.41
CA SER A 875 -32.80 22.29 4.60
C SER A 875 -32.51 23.76 4.32
N LEU A 876 -31.21 24.08 4.29
CA LEU A 876 -30.69 25.32 3.74
C LEU A 876 -30.66 25.20 2.22
N VAL A 877 -31.23 26.17 1.52
CA VAL A 877 -31.22 26.26 0.06
C VAL A 877 -30.34 27.42 -0.35
N LEU A 878 -29.45 27.16 -1.31
CA LEU A 878 -28.52 28.13 -1.89
C LEU A 878 -28.73 28.16 -3.41
N ASP A 879 -28.71 29.35 -3.96
CA ASP A 879 -28.85 29.63 -5.39
C ASP A 879 -27.80 30.67 -5.79
N ALA A 880 -27.09 30.42 -6.88
CA ALA A 880 -26.17 31.40 -7.48
C ALA A 880 -26.18 31.24 -8.99
N GLY A 881 -26.39 32.34 -9.73
CA GLY A 881 -26.48 32.29 -11.19
C GLY A 881 -25.89 33.51 -11.87
N LEU A 882 -25.43 33.30 -13.09
CA LEU A 882 -24.94 34.35 -13.99
C LEU A 882 -25.72 34.25 -15.30
N ASP A 883 -26.37 35.34 -15.70
CA ASP A 883 -27.07 35.46 -16.98
C ASP A 883 -26.41 36.56 -17.82
N TYR A 884 -26.14 36.29 -19.10
CA TYR A 884 -25.65 37.25 -20.08
C TYR A 884 -26.64 37.37 -21.22
N GLU A 885 -27.21 38.57 -21.38
CA GLU A 885 -28.12 38.92 -22.46
C GLU A 885 -27.37 39.75 -23.51
N THR A 886 -27.30 39.25 -24.73
CA THR A 886 -26.68 39.97 -25.86
C THR A 886 -27.62 41.04 -26.42
N ALA A 887 -27.07 42.06 -27.08
CA ALA A 887 -27.85 43.07 -27.77
C ALA A 887 -28.79 42.52 -28.89
N ASN A 888 -28.60 41.27 -29.32
CA ASN A 888 -29.38 40.62 -30.37
C ASN A 888 -30.47 39.66 -29.82
N GLY A 889 -30.78 39.72 -28.53
CA GLY A 889 -31.86 38.91 -27.92
C GLY A 889 -31.49 37.47 -27.54
N LEU A 890 -30.20 37.09 -27.63
CA LEU A 890 -29.71 35.82 -27.08
C LEU A 890 -29.40 35.94 -25.58
N THR A 891 -29.95 35.04 -24.76
CA THR A 891 -29.63 34.92 -23.32
C THR A 891 -28.90 33.61 -23.03
N LEU A 892 -27.75 33.69 -22.36
CA LEU A 892 -26.95 32.57 -21.87
C LEU A 892 -26.90 32.59 -20.34
N GLY A 893 -27.28 31.50 -19.68
CA GLY A 893 -27.30 31.44 -18.21
C GLY A 893 -26.60 30.19 -17.67
N VAL A 894 -25.91 30.35 -16.55
CA VAL A 894 -25.39 29.24 -15.74
C VAL A 894 -25.82 29.45 -14.30
N ASN A 895 -26.44 28.44 -13.70
CA ASN A 895 -26.96 28.49 -12.33
C ASN A 895 -26.54 27.25 -11.53
N TYR A 896 -26.14 27.48 -10.28
CA TYR A 896 -25.90 26.46 -9.28
C TYR A 896 -27.00 26.52 -8.23
N THR A 897 -27.56 25.36 -7.89
CA THR A 897 -28.47 25.19 -6.76
C THR A 897 -27.91 24.16 -5.79
N GLY A 898 -27.82 24.52 -4.52
CA GLY A 898 -27.41 23.65 -3.42
C GLY A 898 -28.51 23.51 -2.38
N GLN A 899 -28.66 22.31 -1.83
CA GLN A 899 -29.51 22.05 -0.67
C GLN A 899 -28.72 21.27 0.36
N LEU A 900 -28.69 21.75 1.60
CA LEU A 900 -27.91 21.19 2.70
C LEU A 900 -28.80 20.96 3.92
N ALA A 901 -28.78 19.74 4.45
CA ALA A 901 -29.46 19.33 5.66
C ALA A 901 -28.56 18.41 6.49
N GLY A 902 -28.92 18.13 7.75
CA GLY A 902 -28.15 17.21 8.60
C GLY A 902 -28.07 15.78 8.05
N ASN A 903 -29.09 15.34 7.31
CA ASN A 903 -29.22 13.99 6.77
C ASN A 903 -29.33 13.93 5.24
N ALA A 904 -29.19 15.05 4.52
CA ALA A 904 -29.23 15.05 3.07
C ALA A 904 -28.45 16.23 2.47
N GLN A 905 -27.89 16.02 1.28
CA GLN A 905 -27.27 17.07 0.49
C GLN A 905 -27.60 16.88 -0.99
N SER A 906 -27.79 18.00 -1.71
CA SER A 906 -28.04 18.00 -3.15
C SER A 906 -27.33 19.18 -3.79
N HIS A 907 -26.77 18.93 -4.96
CA HIS A 907 -26.08 19.93 -5.76
C HIS A 907 -26.46 19.75 -7.22
N ALA A 908 -26.78 20.84 -7.90
CA ALA A 908 -27.07 20.82 -9.32
C ALA A 908 -26.50 22.05 -10.03
N VAL A 909 -26.11 21.84 -11.28
CA VAL A 909 -25.69 22.89 -12.22
C VAL A 909 -26.65 22.86 -13.40
N LYS A 910 -27.06 24.06 -13.82
CA LYS A 910 -28.02 24.29 -14.90
C LYS A 910 -27.38 25.23 -15.92
N ALA A 911 -27.57 24.94 -17.20
CA ALA A 911 -27.17 25.79 -18.30
C ALA A 911 -28.40 26.09 -19.17
N SER A 912 -28.70 27.37 -19.38
CA SER A 912 -29.88 27.83 -20.11
C SER A 912 -29.52 28.65 -21.34
N LEU A 913 -30.32 28.48 -22.38
CA LEU A 913 -30.26 29.22 -23.64
C LEU A 913 -31.67 29.72 -23.99
N GLY A 914 -31.82 31.03 -24.18
CA GLY A 914 -33.08 31.66 -24.58
C GLY A 914 -32.90 32.58 -25.78
N PHE A 915 -33.92 32.63 -26.64
CA PHE A 915 -33.94 33.52 -27.81
C PHE A 915 -35.21 34.37 -27.76
N SER A 916 -35.05 35.67 -27.55
CA SER A 916 -36.13 36.64 -27.77
C SER A 916 -36.04 37.16 -29.20
N PHE A 917 -37.16 37.12 -29.92
CA PHE A 917 -37.28 37.64 -31.29
C PHE A 917 -38.23 38.84 -31.34
#